data_AF-A0A2E2B2W0-F1
#
_entry.id   AF-A0A2E2B2W0-F1
#
_cell.length_a   1.000
_cell.length_b   1.000
_cell.length_c   1.000
_cell.angle_alpha   90.00
_cell.angle_beta   90.00
_cell.angle_gamma   90.00
#
_symmetry.space_group_name_H-M   'P 1'
#
loop_
_entity.id
_entity.type
_entity.pdbx_description
1 polymer ?
#
loop_
_entity_poly.entity_id
_entity_poly.type
_entity_poly.pdbx_seq_one_letter_code
_entity_poly.pdbx_strand_id
1 'polypeptide(L)'
;MRILGFMVLLTLLSTSLASASGQWPPKPLAAYTDSPVVIWAHYMPQVPMGRIHNSFEHNDDLWPLITQQGSETQQMERNIESALESGVNGFMCLTVVPNHFLKAAENVYKRTGKMFYMNPQWCDLGEDQANAFAKIKAFIEKTKDNPHVYRLHGKQMHFSYGSRHQWAYRSQQDDPLPENAYLHSEGYLTLKKYLGDLGDEIVFVPAIGGSDRVFLGRGTNEWRYRNWPDWENVTPDLSWFKNTHWDGLTDLNGSTYWPDHIRQHIVKAIKEHRPDFIYVPSINFAYDSSNRPFQAIYLASHGFVRLRTQVRESFLNGFKQLNLSTWNDINETMLMPSTRNMYGYNVLLNYYHQLAQTGMSPYENSKMLIAAQPQVMRGEQLEVQALAIPAKDSISLDYIVTVRLEDIHGKEVITLSDRLYVENQQTDALASMRWDTSMLSADVNVLVPFVSVRQIARDSQHSREIYKDKQLQPIEVRYNKLQFASFQTWDLDRVENVQMSLQLAGQDASEVTCNSRSLVDLVAKVKGNQNWRRLAVVQANTQLAGFRPDDQVDQKQKVYYLALRLPAAVGCKVSVAEGKLDYRYKPHWLEHKMLYTDQNDLQQVGADSRRHQRWAYRVIGSEKTQLTITATDIKGNAQGQPMTTTIGQLAEKTQYIVLGEDGLKAVSVQLTVDGTDPNLDLPLPRSGEYVRTLRVDPQQQAQRCFYIVGITEENTIAYSRPISLVRTSSPSANEVVIDDVNTMLDVPLIRTHGSFDDFINDSTARCANPFIAEDVYTMKLPAADVPYYLLDMEEDAGTLLNDCAMGHNLGRAWIKGKAQWVTNGFKGSALKFEDGTIHYRSKTFPHGAVTVSMRVQMQPADKPQILMADGGYWQQARFGMIDLSVQADGKIRASRHHIHGSDTVKSDTAIGSGWQHIALVYDLTSMTLYLNGKPVGRIDHLRPTYQRTHSVPSIGFSDIARGLKEEVAPFTGMIDQVEIIGTSLTPSQIQSLYERGQWMAR
;
A
#
# COMPACT_ATOMS: atom_id res chain seq x y z
N MET A 1 -45.07 21.79 -29.35
CA MET A 1 -44.62 21.55 -30.74
C MET A 1 -43.17 21.04 -30.65
N ARG A 2 -43.00 19.74 -30.93
CA ARG A 2 -41.80 18.89 -31.04
C ARG A 2 -40.61 19.02 -30.05
N ILE A 3 -40.43 17.92 -29.33
CA ILE A 3 -39.34 17.43 -28.49
C ILE A 3 -38.01 17.36 -29.28
N LEU A 4 -36.91 17.88 -28.71
CA LEU A 4 -35.54 17.48 -29.04
C LEU A 4 -34.79 17.21 -27.74
N GLY A 5 -34.42 15.95 -27.52
CA GLY A 5 -33.55 15.52 -26.44
C GLY A 5 -32.11 15.96 -26.72
N PHE A 6 -31.51 16.64 -25.75
CA PHE A 6 -30.08 16.94 -25.75
C PHE A 6 -29.33 15.69 -25.34
N MET A 7 -28.71 15.04 -26.33
CA MET A 7 -27.68 14.03 -26.14
C MET A 7 -26.39 14.80 -25.78
N VAL A 8 -25.99 14.74 -24.51
CA VAL A 8 -24.71 15.29 -24.06
C VAL A 8 -23.60 14.45 -24.69
N LEU A 9 -22.80 15.07 -25.56
CA LEU A 9 -21.59 14.47 -26.13
C LEU A 9 -20.59 14.27 -24.98
N LEU A 10 -20.50 13.05 -24.45
CA LEU A 10 -19.39 12.64 -23.58
C LEU A 10 -18.15 12.43 -24.46
N THR A 11 -17.10 13.20 -24.21
CA THR A 11 -15.80 13.08 -24.89
C THR A 11 -15.11 11.80 -24.41
N LEU A 12 -15.25 10.71 -25.17
CA LEU A 12 -14.41 9.52 -25.08
C LEU A 12 -13.12 9.80 -25.86
N LEU A 13 -11.98 9.83 -25.17
CA LEU A 13 -10.66 9.81 -25.80
C LEU A 13 -10.18 8.36 -25.80
N SER A 14 -10.27 7.69 -26.95
CA SER A 14 -9.60 6.40 -27.18
C SER A 14 -8.27 6.65 -27.87
N THR A 15 -7.20 6.10 -27.31
CA THR A 15 -5.89 6.06 -27.96
C THR A 15 -5.49 4.61 -28.10
N SER A 16 -5.54 4.07 -29.32
CA SER A 16 -4.88 2.81 -29.64
C SER A 16 -3.37 3.09 -29.74
N LEU A 17 -2.61 2.62 -28.76
CA LEU A 17 -1.15 2.61 -28.88
C LEU A 17 -0.81 1.48 -29.85
N ALA A 18 -0.15 1.83 -30.96
CA ALA A 18 0.14 0.94 -32.09
C ALA A 18 0.83 -0.37 -31.69
N SER A 19 0.62 -1.41 -32.52
CA SER A 19 1.39 -2.66 -32.48
C SER A 19 2.88 -2.34 -32.52
N ALA A 20 3.62 -2.88 -31.56
CA ALA A 20 5.04 -2.59 -31.44
C ALA A 20 5.84 -3.72 -32.08
N SER A 21 6.30 -3.53 -33.32
CA SER A 21 7.11 -4.51 -34.05
C SER A 21 8.54 -4.59 -33.49
N GLY A 22 9.04 -5.80 -33.27
CA GLY A 22 10.42 -6.10 -32.87
C GLY A 22 10.78 -7.52 -33.27
N GLN A 23 12.04 -7.80 -33.58
CA GLN A 23 12.46 -9.14 -34.01
C GLN A 23 12.69 -10.05 -32.79
N TRP A 24 11.96 -11.17 -32.74
CA TRP A 24 12.09 -12.18 -31.68
C TRP A 24 12.58 -13.53 -32.24
N PRO A 25 13.42 -14.28 -31.50
CA PRO A 25 14.15 -13.83 -30.31
C PRO A 25 15.21 -12.77 -30.67
N PRO A 26 15.48 -11.78 -29.81
CA PRO A 26 16.45 -10.73 -30.07
C PRO A 26 17.88 -11.25 -30.02
N LYS A 27 18.78 -10.60 -30.77
CA LYS A 27 20.21 -10.93 -30.71
C LYS A 27 20.78 -10.50 -29.34
N PRO A 28 21.39 -11.42 -28.56
CA PRO A 28 21.91 -11.07 -27.25
C PRO A 28 23.18 -10.21 -27.32
N LEU A 29 23.46 -9.46 -26.26
CA LEU A 29 24.79 -8.88 -26.02
C LEU A 29 25.82 -9.98 -25.84
N ALA A 30 27.09 -9.69 -26.14
CA ALA A 30 28.19 -10.67 -26.14
C ALA A 30 28.30 -11.42 -24.80
N ALA A 31 28.18 -10.70 -23.68
CA ALA A 31 28.18 -11.27 -22.32
C ALA A 31 27.07 -12.32 -22.07
N TYR A 32 26.01 -12.35 -22.88
CA TYR A 32 24.87 -13.27 -22.74
C TYR A 32 24.79 -14.37 -23.81
N THR A 33 25.79 -14.50 -24.68
CA THR A 33 25.72 -15.39 -25.86
C THR A 33 25.22 -16.79 -25.50
N ASP A 34 25.79 -17.40 -24.44
CA ASP A 34 25.43 -18.74 -23.96
C ASP A 34 24.53 -18.74 -22.71
N SER A 35 24.04 -17.58 -22.29
CA SER A 35 23.14 -17.48 -21.13
C SER A 35 21.71 -17.91 -21.50
N PRO A 36 20.98 -18.60 -20.61
CA PRO A 36 19.53 -18.72 -20.72
C PRO A 36 18.87 -17.35 -20.46
N VAL A 37 17.60 -17.22 -20.84
CA VAL A 37 16.80 -16.07 -20.41
C VAL A 37 16.45 -16.25 -18.92
N VAL A 38 16.87 -15.31 -18.08
CA VAL A 38 16.59 -15.33 -16.64
C VAL A 38 15.90 -14.04 -16.22
N ILE A 39 14.69 -14.16 -15.70
CA ILE A 39 14.08 -13.07 -14.94
C ILE A 39 14.31 -13.38 -13.47
N TRP A 40 15.26 -12.66 -12.90
CA TRP A 40 15.54 -12.66 -11.47
C TRP A 40 14.47 -11.85 -10.76
N ALA A 41 14.05 -12.27 -9.58
CA ALA A 41 13.27 -11.42 -8.69
C ALA A 41 14.00 -11.24 -7.36
N HIS A 42 14.06 -10.00 -6.89
CA HIS A 42 14.42 -9.74 -5.50
C HIS A 42 13.47 -10.50 -4.58
N TYR A 43 14.04 -11.32 -3.70
CA TYR A 43 13.30 -12.15 -2.76
C TYR A 43 13.80 -11.89 -1.34
N MET A 44 12.87 -11.73 -0.41
CA MET A 44 13.14 -11.51 1.01
C MET A 44 12.89 -12.79 1.82
N PRO A 45 13.91 -13.61 2.14
CA PRO A 45 13.74 -14.82 2.95
C PRO A 45 13.22 -14.53 4.37
N GLN A 46 13.51 -13.34 4.89
CA GLN A 46 13.04 -12.85 6.18
C GLN A 46 11.56 -12.47 6.21
N VAL A 47 10.92 -12.38 5.03
CA VAL A 47 9.48 -12.20 4.87
C VAL A 47 8.90 -13.52 4.34
N PRO A 48 8.85 -14.59 5.18
CA PRO A 48 8.36 -15.88 4.72
C PRO A 48 6.88 -15.77 4.36
N MET A 49 6.43 -16.59 3.41
CA MET A 49 5.07 -16.64 2.89
C MET A 49 4.02 -16.49 4.01
N GLY A 50 4.14 -17.28 5.09
CA GLY A 50 3.29 -17.29 6.28
C GLY A 50 3.18 -16.02 7.14
N ARG A 51 4.09 -15.03 6.99
CA ARG A 51 4.28 -13.93 7.97
C ARG A 51 4.19 -12.53 7.37
N ILE A 52 3.71 -12.47 6.13
CA ILE A 52 3.76 -11.29 5.29
C ILE A 52 3.05 -10.08 5.95
N HIS A 53 2.01 -10.24 6.78
CA HIS A 53 1.19 -9.10 7.24
C HIS A 53 1.27 -8.79 8.73
N ASN A 54 2.46 -8.76 9.35
CA ASN A 54 2.46 -8.55 10.81
C ASN A 54 3.58 -7.76 11.47
N SER A 55 4.15 -6.80 10.74
CA SER A 55 4.94 -5.74 11.39
C SER A 55 4.02 -4.77 12.13
N PHE A 56 4.53 -3.95 13.05
CA PHE A 56 3.78 -2.93 13.80
C PHE A 56 2.92 -1.93 12.97
N GLU A 57 2.93 -2.02 11.63
CA GLU A 57 2.66 -0.97 10.64
C GLU A 57 1.83 -1.48 9.43
N HIS A 58 0.92 -2.45 9.63
CA HIS A 58 0.35 -3.37 8.61
C HIS A 58 -0.12 -2.79 7.26
N ASN A 59 -0.02 -3.65 6.23
CA ASN A 59 -0.60 -3.53 4.89
C ASN A 59 -1.58 -4.72 4.60
N ASP A 60 -2.90 -4.49 4.64
CA ASP A 60 -3.95 -5.49 4.32
C ASP A 60 -4.64 -5.15 2.98
N ASP A 61 -4.13 -4.14 2.26
CA ASP A 61 -4.58 -3.76 0.92
C ASP A 61 -3.96 -4.64 -0.19
N LEU A 62 -2.98 -5.45 0.18
CA LEU A 62 -2.17 -6.30 -0.68
C LEU A 62 -1.93 -7.62 0.05
N TRP A 63 -2.60 -8.70 -0.37
CA TRP A 63 -2.37 -10.03 0.19
C TRP A 63 -2.20 -11.09 -0.91
N PRO A 64 -1.34 -12.10 -0.69
CA PRO A 64 -1.01 -13.13 -1.66
C PRO A 64 -2.16 -14.13 -1.87
N LEU A 65 -2.36 -14.53 -3.13
CA LEU A 65 -3.29 -15.58 -3.49
C LEU A 65 -2.68 -16.98 -3.29
N ILE A 66 -1.35 -17.12 -3.25
CA ILE A 66 -0.71 -18.43 -3.09
C ILE A 66 -0.93 -18.98 -1.68
N THR A 67 -1.34 -20.25 -1.58
CA THR A 67 -1.54 -20.93 -0.29
C THR A 67 -0.26 -21.12 0.51
N GLN A 68 -0.38 -20.94 1.82
CA GLN A 68 0.72 -20.97 2.78
C GLN A 68 0.66 -22.21 3.69
N GLN A 69 -0.17 -23.20 3.37
CA GLN A 69 -0.29 -24.42 4.16
C GLN A 69 0.89 -25.39 3.98
N GLY A 70 1.20 -26.20 5.00
CA GLY A 70 2.27 -27.20 4.95
C GLY A 70 3.66 -26.70 5.36
N SER A 71 4.68 -27.52 5.14
CA SER A 71 6.08 -27.24 5.52
C SER A 71 6.70 -26.06 4.76
N GLU A 72 7.79 -25.47 5.29
CA GLU A 72 8.51 -24.37 4.61
C GLU A 72 8.97 -24.76 3.20
N THR A 73 9.42 -26.00 2.99
CA THR A 73 9.78 -26.53 1.68
C THR A 73 8.58 -26.54 0.74
N GLN A 74 7.42 -27.08 1.17
CA GLN A 74 6.21 -27.16 0.34
C GLN A 74 5.65 -25.77 -0.01
N GLN A 75 5.74 -24.82 0.94
CA GLN A 75 5.38 -23.42 0.66
C GLN A 75 6.28 -22.81 -0.40
N MET A 76 7.60 -23.06 -0.32
CA MET A 76 8.55 -22.59 -1.33
C MET A 76 8.37 -23.30 -2.67
N GLU A 77 8.04 -24.59 -2.71
CA GLU A 77 7.74 -25.31 -3.98
C GLU A 77 6.63 -24.61 -4.76
N ARG A 78 5.51 -24.30 -4.10
CA ARG A 78 4.39 -23.59 -4.76
C ARG A 78 4.77 -22.18 -5.18
N ASN A 79 5.65 -21.54 -4.42
CA ASN A 79 6.15 -20.21 -4.76
C ASN A 79 7.02 -20.23 -6.02
N ILE A 80 7.89 -21.24 -6.14
CA ILE A 80 8.70 -21.51 -7.34
C ILE A 80 7.78 -21.83 -8.52
N GLU A 81 6.75 -22.65 -8.33
CA GLU A 81 5.79 -22.98 -9.38
C GLU A 81 5.05 -21.74 -9.88
N SER A 82 4.55 -20.90 -8.97
CA SER A 82 3.91 -19.64 -9.34
C SER A 82 4.87 -18.67 -10.04
N ALA A 83 6.13 -18.60 -9.61
CA ALA A 83 7.17 -17.82 -10.28
C ALA A 83 7.42 -18.33 -11.71
N LEU A 84 7.58 -19.64 -11.88
CA LEU A 84 7.76 -20.28 -13.19
C LEU A 84 6.55 -20.06 -14.12
N GLU A 85 5.33 -20.09 -13.61
CA GLU A 85 4.11 -19.74 -14.37
C GLU A 85 4.12 -18.28 -14.84
N SER A 86 4.88 -17.42 -14.15
CA SER A 86 5.02 -15.99 -14.44
C SER A 86 6.22 -15.66 -15.35
N GLY A 87 7.02 -16.65 -15.75
CA GLY A 87 8.29 -16.44 -16.44
C GLY A 87 9.46 -16.03 -15.53
N VAL A 88 9.24 -15.89 -14.22
CA VAL A 88 10.30 -15.70 -13.22
C VAL A 88 10.94 -17.06 -12.95
N ASN A 89 12.23 -17.18 -13.20
CA ASN A 89 12.97 -18.43 -13.08
C ASN A 89 14.25 -18.31 -12.23
N GLY A 90 14.38 -17.22 -11.46
CA GLY A 90 15.43 -17.06 -10.48
C GLY A 90 15.05 -16.13 -9.34
N PHE A 91 15.47 -16.45 -8.11
CA PHE A 91 15.40 -15.56 -6.96
C PHE A 91 16.79 -15.06 -6.57
N MET A 92 16.85 -13.75 -6.31
CA MET A 92 17.94 -13.09 -5.62
C MET A 92 17.59 -13.00 -4.14
N CYS A 93 18.06 -13.97 -3.37
CA CYS A 93 17.68 -14.11 -1.96
C CYS A 93 18.49 -13.13 -1.10
N LEU A 94 17.81 -12.16 -0.51
CA LEU A 94 18.41 -11.16 0.35
C LEU A 94 19.09 -11.81 1.57
N THR A 95 20.35 -11.46 1.79
CA THR A 95 21.22 -11.85 2.92
C THR A 95 21.58 -13.34 3.01
N VAL A 96 20.67 -14.27 2.70
CA VAL A 96 20.89 -15.72 2.86
C VAL A 96 20.05 -16.54 1.87
N VAL A 97 20.56 -17.71 1.47
CA VAL A 97 19.79 -18.74 0.75
C VAL A 97 19.53 -19.93 1.70
N PRO A 98 18.30 -20.09 2.22
CA PRO A 98 17.96 -21.21 3.10
C PRO A 98 18.08 -22.58 2.41
N ASN A 99 18.44 -23.63 3.17
CA ASN A 99 18.58 -24.99 2.63
C ASN A 99 17.28 -25.51 2.00
N HIS A 100 16.15 -25.22 2.63
CA HIS A 100 14.85 -25.68 2.15
C HIS A 100 14.44 -25.01 0.82
N PHE A 101 15.02 -23.86 0.46
CA PHE A 101 14.78 -23.23 -0.85
C PHE A 101 15.43 -24.04 -1.97
N LEU A 102 16.69 -24.42 -1.79
CA LEU A 102 17.41 -25.28 -2.73
C LEU A 102 16.73 -26.65 -2.85
N LYS A 103 16.22 -27.19 -1.74
CA LYS A 103 15.46 -28.44 -1.74
C LYS A 103 14.14 -28.33 -2.51
N ALA A 104 13.41 -27.23 -2.31
CA ALA A 104 12.18 -26.96 -3.05
C ALA A 104 12.45 -26.85 -4.56
N ALA A 105 13.51 -26.13 -4.96
CA ALA A 105 13.90 -26.02 -6.37
C ALA A 105 14.24 -27.39 -6.99
N GLU A 106 14.96 -28.25 -6.25
CA GLU A 106 15.26 -29.62 -6.67
C GLU A 106 13.98 -30.46 -6.84
N ASN A 107 13.05 -30.37 -5.90
CA ASN A 107 11.79 -31.11 -5.94
C ASN A 107 10.91 -30.66 -7.13
N VAL A 108 10.79 -29.35 -7.37
CA VAL A 108 10.04 -28.80 -8.51
C VAL A 108 10.70 -29.21 -9.83
N TYR A 109 12.03 -29.16 -9.93
CA TYR A 109 12.74 -29.60 -11.13
C TYR A 109 12.52 -31.08 -11.42
N LYS A 110 12.59 -31.96 -10.42
CA LYS A 110 12.30 -33.40 -10.59
C LYS A 110 10.88 -33.66 -11.08
N ARG A 111 9.90 -32.85 -10.64
CA ARG A 111 8.49 -32.98 -11.03
C ARG A 111 8.19 -32.39 -12.41
N THR A 112 8.84 -31.29 -12.78
CA THR A 112 8.43 -30.46 -13.93
C THR A 112 9.47 -30.35 -15.06
N GLY A 113 10.73 -30.70 -14.79
CA GLY A 113 11.86 -30.46 -15.68
C GLY A 113 12.25 -28.97 -15.83
N LYS A 114 11.58 -28.05 -15.14
CA LYS A 114 11.84 -26.61 -15.25
C LYS A 114 12.88 -26.16 -14.23
N MET A 115 13.95 -25.54 -14.73
CA MET A 115 15.04 -25.03 -13.88
C MET A 115 14.61 -23.75 -13.15
N PHE A 116 14.97 -23.66 -11.88
CA PHE A 116 14.80 -22.45 -11.07
C PHE A 116 16.07 -22.16 -10.29
N TYR A 117 16.53 -20.90 -10.34
CA TYR A 117 17.79 -20.48 -9.72
C TYR A 117 17.58 -19.77 -8.38
N MET A 118 18.52 -19.93 -7.46
CA MET A 118 18.54 -19.39 -6.11
C MET A 118 19.94 -18.84 -5.84
N ASN A 119 20.13 -17.55 -6.07
CA ASN A 119 21.44 -16.91 -5.93
C ASN A 119 21.42 -15.92 -4.76
N PRO A 120 22.55 -15.76 -4.04
CA PRO A 120 22.61 -14.86 -2.91
C PRO A 120 22.58 -13.40 -3.39
N GLN A 121 21.84 -12.56 -2.68
CA GLN A 121 21.98 -11.11 -2.72
C GLN A 121 22.47 -10.63 -1.37
N TRP A 122 23.77 -10.42 -1.25
CA TRP A 122 24.42 -10.06 0.00
C TRP A 122 24.05 -8.65 0.44
N CYS A 123 23.32 -8.53 1.55
CA CYS A 123 23.04 -7.29 2.25
C CYS A 123 23.63 -7.37 3.65
N ASP A 124 24.32 -6.30 4.05
CA ASP A 124 24.95 -6.15 5.36
C ASP A 124 25.88 -7.32 5.74
N LEU A 125 26.94 -7.49 4.95
CA LEU A 125 27.98 -8.49 5.26
C LEU A 125 28.86 -8.09 6.45
N GLY A 126 28.77 -6.82 6.87
CA GLY A 126 29.56 -6.21 7.92
C GLY A 126 30.86 -5.59 7.39
N GLU A 127 31.46 -4.72 8.19
CA GLU A 127 32.71 -4.03 7.88
C GLU A 127 33.93 -4.96 7.97
N ASP A 128 33.84 -6.08 8.70
CA ASP A 128 34.89 -7.10 8.78
C ASP A 128 34.96 -7.94 7.48
N GLN A 129 35.95 -7.62 6.65
CA GLN A 129 36.20 -8.29 5.38
C GLN A 129 36.50 -9.78 5.53
N ALA A 130 37.24 -10.19 6.56
CA ALA A 130 37.60 -11.61 6.74
C ALA A 130 36.35 -12.44 7.03
N ASN A 131 35.48 -11.96 7.92
CA ASN A 131 34.20 -12.61 8.22
C ASN A 131 33.27 -12.60 7.00
N ALA A 132 33.18 -11.46 6.29
CA ALA A 132 32.37 -11.36 5.08
C ALA A 132 32.82 -12.34 3.98
N PHE A 133 34.13 -12.41 3.72
CA PHE A 133 34.68 -13.29 2.68
C PHE A 133 34.55 -14.76 3.08
N ALA A 134 34.71 -15.08 4.36
CA ALA A 134 34.45 -16.42 4.90
C ALA A 134 32.98 -16.84 4.70
N LYS A 135 32.00 -15.94 4.89
CA LYS A 135 30.58 -16.23 4.60
C LYS A 135 30.34 -16.53 3.12
N ILE A 136 30.96 -15.76 2.21
CA ILE A 136 30.86 -16.01 0.76
C ILE A 136 31.48 -17.36 0.41
N LYS A 137 32.68 -17.65 0.92
CA LYS A 137 33.37 -18.93 0.73
C LYS A 137 32.54 -20.12 1.22
N ALA A 138 31.98 -20.03 2.42
CA ALA A 138 31.14 -21.07 2.99
C ALA A 138 29.91 -21.35 2.11
N PHE A 139 29.33 -20.31 1.49
CA PHE A 139 28.24 -20.50 0.53
C PHE A 139 28.70 -21.22 -0.75
N ILE A 140 29.85 -20.84 -1.31
CA ILE A 140 30.43 -21.49 -2.50
C ILE A 140 30.65 -22.97 -2.23
N GLU A 141 31.29 -23.32 -1.11
CA GLU A 141 31.56 -24.71 -0.72
C GLU A 141 30.28 -25.52 -0.57
N LYS A 142 29.30 -24.97 0.16
CA LYS A 142 28.00 -25.59 0.40
C LYS A 142 27.22 -25.85 -0.90
N THR A 143 27.45 -25.06 -1.95
CA THR A 143 26.66 -25.09 -3.19
C THR A 143 27.47 -25.42 -4.44
N LYS A 144 28.69 -25.95 -4.27
CA LYS A 144 29.68 -26.18 -5.32
C LYS A 144 29.12 -26.94 -6.53
N ASP A 145 28.31 -27.97 -6.28
CA ASP A 145 27.73 -28.82 -7.33
C ASP A 145 26.21 -28.65 -7.47
N ASN A 146 25.63 -27.62 -6.83
CA ASN A 146 24.18 -27.40 -6.88
C ASN A 146 23.78 -26.69 -8.19
N PRO A 147 22.97 -27.33 -9.06
CA PRO A 147 22.56 -26.76 -10.34
C PRO A 147 21.56 -25.59 -10.20
N HIS A 148 20.92 -25.46 -9.04
CA HIS A 148 20.01 -24.36 -8.72
C HIS A 148 20.74 -23.09 -8.28
N VAL A 149 22.08 -23.09 -8.22
CA VAL A 149 22.84 -21.84 -8.13
C VAL A 149 23.33 -21.48 -9.52
N TYR A 150 22.83 -20.38 -10.08
CA TYR A 150 23.18 -19.99 -11.44
C TYR A 150 24.66 -19.69 -11.56
N ARG A 151 25.25 -20.15 -12.68
CA ARG A 151 26.63 -19.91 -13.05
C ARG A 151 26.70 -19.26 -14.41
N LEU A 152 27.50 -18.20 -14.50
CA LEU A 152 27.86 -17.58 -15.76
C LEU A 152 29.30 -17.98 -16.09
N HIS A 153 29.50 -18.62 -17.25
CA HIS A 153 30.80 -19.12 -17.69
C HIS A 153 31.51 -20.00 -16.63
N GLY A 154 30.73 -20.84 -15.94
CA GLY A 154 31.21 -21.76 -14.89
C GLY A 154 31.35 -21.14 -13.49
N LYS A 155 31.26 -19.82 -13.35
CA LYS A 155 31.46 -19.10 -12.07
C LYS A 155 30.11 -18.77 -11.42
N GLN A 156 30.00 -18.92 -10.10
CA GLN A 156 28.75 -18.59 -9.38
C GLN A 156 28.45 -17.09 -9.48
N MET A 157 27.21 -16.73 -9.81
CA MET A 157 26.79 -15.33 -9.87
C MET A 157 26.28 -14.86 -8.50
N HIS A 158 26.88 -13.83 -7.94
CA HIS A 158 26.56 -13.31 -6.61
C HIS A 158 26.10 -11.86 -6.74
N PHE A 159 24.92 -11.56 -6.21
CA PHE A 159 24.38 -10.20 -6.16
C PHE A 159 24.75 -9.55 -4.82
N SER A 160 24.70 -8.22 -4.75
CA SER A 160 24.90 -7.51 -3.48
C SER A 160 24.08 -6.22 -3.39
N TYR A 161 23.56 -5.88 -2.20
CA TYR A 161 22.79 -4.68 -1.92
C TYR A 161 23.39 -3.91 -0.75
N GLY A 162 23.55 -2.59 -0.88
CA GLY A 162 23.99 -1.68 0.20
C GLY A 162 25.45 -1.79 0.68
N SER A 163 26.23 -2.77 0.20
CA SER A 163 27.58 -3.11 0.69
C SER A 163 28.72 -2.22 0.16
N ARG A 164 28.46 -1.36 -0.82
CA ARG A 164 29.49 -0.59 -1.56
C ARG A 164 30.40 0.20 -0.65
N HIS A 165 29.84 0.83 0.38
CA HIS A 165 30.59 1.70 1.29
C HIS A 165 31.35 0.95 2.39
N GLN A 166 30.98 -0.32 2.67
CA GLN A 166 31.65 -1.08 3.72
C GLN A 166 33.05 -1.55 3.28
N TRP A 167 33.27 -1.77 1.97
CA TRP A 167 34.56 -2.26 1.46
C TRP A 167 35.23 -1.35 0.42
N ALA A 168 34.57 -0.27 -0.01
CA ALA A 168 35.26 0.80 -0.72
C ALA A 168 36.03 1.65 0.31
N TYR A 169 37.36 1.61 0.25
CA TYR A 169 38.29 2.54 0.91
C TYR A 169 38.61 2.41 2.41
N ARG A 170 37.92 1.62 3.22
CA ARG A 170 38.23 1.55 4.66
C ARG A 170 39.30 0.51 4.98
N SER A 171 40.43 0.98 5.52
CA SER A 171 41.41 0.12 6.20
C SER A 171 41.03 -0.08 7.68
N GLN A 172 40.33 0.90 8.28
CA GLN A 172 39.70 0.84 9.61
C GLN A 172 38.33 1.57 9.65
N GLN A 173 37.55 1.30 10.71
CA GLN A 173 36.15 1.74 10.89
C GLN A 173 35.96 3.28 10.85
N ASP A 174 36.96 4.04 11.26
CA ASP A 174 36.89 5.50 11.40
C ASP A 174 37.48 6.28 10.21
N ASP A 175 37.95 5.60 9.16
CA ASP A 175 38.53 6.27 7.99
C ASP A 175 37.45 7.11 7.28
N PRO A 176 37.69 8.42 7.07
CA PRO A 176 36.79 9.26 6.30
C PRO A 176 36.78 8.80 4.85
N LEU A 177 35.58 8.49 4.32
CA LEU A 177 35.42 8.11 2.93
C LEU A 177 35.70 9.35 2.04
N PRO A 178 36.65 9.27 1.09
CA PRO A 178 36.88 10.37 0.17
C PRO A 178 35.62 10.65 -0.67
N GLU A 179 35.44 11.89 -1.12
CA GLU A 179 34.21 12.33 -1.82
C GLU A 179 33.93 11.49 -3.09
N ASN A 180 34.97 10.93 -3.71
CA ASN A 180 34.91 10.05 -4.88
C ASN A 180 34.94 8.54 -4.57
N ALA A 181 34.80 8.11 -3.31
CA ALA A 181 34.87 6.69 -2.91
C ALA A 181 33.88 5.79 -3.69
N TYR A 182 32.77 6.36 -4.17
CA TYR A 182 31.78 5.69 -5.01
C TYR A 182 32.29 5.29 -6.41
N LEU A 183 33.43 5.83 -6.86
CA LEU A 183 34.07 5.50 -8.15
C LEU A 183 35.08 4.35 -8.05
N HIS A 184 35.36 3.85 -6.84
CA HIS A 184 36.43 2.88 -6.59
C HIS A 184 35.86 1.57 -6.02
N SER A 185 36.43 0.44 -6.43
CA SER A 185 35.98 -0.90 -6.01
C SER A 185 37.11 -1.75 -5.41
N GLU A 186 38.02 -1.15 -4.65
CA GLU A 186 39.22 -1.85 -4.15
C GLU A 186 38.89 -3.07 -3.27
N GLY A 187 37.87 -2.99 -2.41
CA GLY A 187 37.43 -4.15 -1.62
C GLY A 187 37.00 -5.36 -2.47
N TYR A 188 36.56 -5.14 -3.71
CA TYR A 188 36.24 -6.23 -4.62
C TYR A 188 37.50 -6.90 -5.19
N LEU A 189 38.57 -6.15 -5.44
CA LEU A 189 39.87 -6.74 -5.81
C LEU A 189 40.39 -7.63 -4.68
N THR A 190 40.25 -7.19 -3.43
CA THR A 190 40.63 -7.99 -2.26
C THR A 190 39.83 -9.28 -2.17
N LEU A 191 38.51 -9.23 -2.41
CA LEU A 191 37.66 -10.43 -2.46
C LEU A 191 38.09 -11.37 -3.61
N LYS A 192 38.31 -10.83 -4.82
CA LYS A 192 38.77 -11.61 -5.99
C LYS A 192 40.08 -12.33 -5.68
N LYS A 193 41.05 -11.62 -5.07
CA LYS A 193 42.33 -12.21 -4.66
C LYS A 193 42.13 -13.30 -3.61
N TYR A 194 41.38 -13.01 -2.54
CA TYR A 194 41.10 -13.98 -1.46
C TYR A 194 40.48 -15.28 -2.00
N LEU A 195 39.46 -15.18 -2.87
CA LEU A 195 38.84 -16.35 -3.47
C LEU A 195 39.79 -17.07 -4.44
N GLY A 196 40.52 -16.31 -5.26
CA GLY A 196 41.50 -16.85 -6.21
C GLY A 196 42.63 -17.63 -5.52
N ASP A 197 43.15 -17.13 -4.40
CA ASP A 197 44.16 -17.82 -3.57
C ASP A 197 43.61 -19.17 -3.02
N LEU A 198 42.29 -19.32 -2.93
CA LEU A 198 41.59 -20.54 -2.51
C LEU A 198 41.09 -21.40 -3.68
N GLY A 199 41.35 -20.99 -4.93
CA GLY A 199 40.92 -21.69 -6.14
C GLY A 199 39.43 -21.50 -6.51
N ASP A 200 38.78 -20.48 -5.96
CA ASP A 200 37.38 -20.14 -6.23
C ASP A 200 37.26 -18.83 -7.02
N GLU A 201 36.21 -18.71 -7.84
CA GLU A 201 35.88 -17.47 -8.55
C GLU A 201 34.36 -17.25 -8.61
N ILE A 202 33.94 -15.98 -8.63
CA ILE A 202 32.54 -15.57 -8.74
C ILE A 202 32.37 -14.49 -9.81
N VAL A 203 31.14 -14.36 -10.31
CA VAL A 203 30.67 -13.15 -11.02
C VAL A 203 29.96 -12.26 -10.02
N PHE A 204 30.50 -11.08 -9.75
CA PHE A 204 29.92 -10.16 -8.77
C PHE A 204 29.10 -9.05 -9.42
N VAL A 205 27.84 -8.93 -9.00
CA VAL A 205 26.83 -8.03 -9.57
C VAL A 205 26.20 -7.18 -8.46
N PRO A 206 26.81 -6.05 -8.08
CA PRO A 206 26.25 -5.17 -7.07
C PRO A 206 25.05 -4.39 -7.59
N ALA A 207 24.11 -4.09 -6.68
CA ALA A 207 23.00 -3.18 -6.85
C ALA A 207 23.46 -1.73 -6.64
N ILE A 208 23.12 -0.80 -7.54
CA ILE A 208 23.29 0.65 -7.33
C ILE A 208 22.10 1.19 -6.52
N GLY A 209 22.37 2.02 -5.50
CA GLY A 209 21.31 2.65 -4.67
C GLY A 209 20.91 4.04 -5.18
N GLY A 210 19.84 4.64 -4.61
CA GLY A 210 19.37 6.00 -4.98
C GLY A 210 20.35 7.14 -4.68
N SER A 211 21.39 6.89 -3.87
CA SER A 211 22.55 7.76 -3.67
C SER A 211 23.53 7.74 -4.84
N ASP A 212 23.45 6.75 -5.74
CA ASP A 212 24.42 6.48 -6.80
C ASP A 212 23.95 7.03 -8.15
N ARG A 213 23.73 8.35 -8.16
CA ARG A 213 23.60 9.20 -9.36
C ARG A 213 24.87 9.28 -10.22
N VAL A 214 25.75 8.31 -9.97
CA VAL A 214 27.00 7.98 -10.60
C VAL A 214 26.76 7.46 -12.02
N PHE A 215 25.63 6.78 -12.28
CA PHE A 215 25.20 6.49 -13.66
C PHE A 215 24.89 7.73 -14.49
N LEU A 216 24.69 8.89 -13.86
CA LEU A 216 24.11 10.08 -14.51
C LEU A 216 24.97 11.32 -14.33
N GLY A 217 26.24 11.14 -13.98
CA GLY A 217 27.20 12.26 -13.91
C GLY A 217 26.93 13.31 -12.86
N ARG A 218 26.22 12.98 -11.78
CA ARG A 218 26.14 13.87 -10.61
C ARG A 218 27.32 13.59 -9.69
N GLY A 219 28.49 14.11 -10.05
CA GLY A 219 29.55 14.36 -9.08
C GLY A 219 29.09 15.41 -8.07
N THR A 220 29.35 15.18 -6.79
CA THR A 220 29.04 16.01 -5.60
C THR A 220 27.68 15.84 -4.92
N ASN A 221 27.70 15.95 -3.58
CA ASN A 221 26.57 15.84 -2.66
C ASN A 221 25.46 16.88 -2.86
N GLU A 222 25.75 18.01 -3.52
CA GLU A 222 24.82 19.13 -3.71
C GLU A 222 23.56 18.75 -4.51
N TRP A 223 23.68 17.76 -5.39
CA TRP A 223 22.55 17.36 -6.20
C TRP A 223 21.59 16.46 -5.44
N ARG A 224 22.02 15.70 -4.42
CA ARG A 224 21.25 14.64 -3.69
C ARG A 224 19.82 15.04 -3.31
N TYR A 225 19.54 16.35 -3.21
CA TYR A 225 18.26 16.90 -2.78
C TYR A 225 17.54 17.79 -3.81
N ARG A 226 18.00 17.85 -5.07
CA ARG A 226 17.35 18.61 -6.17
C ARG A 226 16.47 17.71 -7.04
N ASN A 227 15.38 18.30 -7.56
CA ASN A 227 14.50 17.69 -8.56
C ASN A 227 15.31 17.10 -9.74
N TRP A 228 14.81 16.01 -10.32
CA TRP A 228 15.38 15.45 -11.54
C TRP A 228 15.12 16.40 -12.72
N PRO A 229 16.10 16.71 -13.59
CA PRO A 229 15.84 17.41 -14.84
C PRO A 229 15.05 16.51 -15.77
N ASP A 230 14.38 17.10 -16.75
CA ASP A 230 13.75 16.35 -17.83
C ASP A 230 14.83 15.48 -18.53
N TRP A 231 14.51 14.20 -18.74
CA TRP A 231 15.45 13.16 -19.20
C TRP A 231 16.08 13.41 -20.58
N GLU A 232 15.55 14.39 -21.32
CA GLU A 232 15.98 14.75 -22.68
C GLU A 232 17.38 15.37 -22.71
N ASN A 233 17.90 15.88 -21.57
CA ASN A 233 19.17 16.60 -21.51
C ASN A 233 20.28 15.90 -20.70
N VAL A 234 20.12 14.62 -20.34
CA VAL A 234 21.07 13.90 -19.46
C VAL A 234 21.97 12.95 -20.26
N THR A 235 23.29 13.20 -20.23
CA THR A 235 24.30 12.23 -20.70
C THR A 235 24.97 11.56 -19.49
N PRO A 236 24.84 10.24 -19.31
CA PRO A 236 25.53 9.45 -18.28
C PRO A 236 27.04 9.70 -18.18
N ASP A 237 27.57 9.97 -16.98
CA ASP A 237 29.01 9.81 -16.71
C ASP A 237 29.30 8.32 -16.49
N LEU A 238 30.16 7.77 -17.34
CA LEU A 238 30.54 6.37 -17.33
C LEU A 238 31.91 6.16 -16.67
N SER A 239 32.42 7.14 -15.92
CA SER A 239 33.69 7.04 -15.17
C SER A 239 33.70 5.83 -14.24
N TRP A 240 32.60 5.56 -13.52
CA TRP A 240 32.45 4.36 -12.68
C TRP A 240 32.52 3.05 -13.48
N PHE A 241 31.97 3.04 -14.71
CA PHE A 241 31.96 1.85 -15.57
C PHE A 241 33.37 1.46 -16.02
N LYS A 242 34.22 2.48 -16.21
CA LYS A 242 35.63 2.34 -16.57
C LYS A 242 36.53 2.03 -15.37
N ASN A 243 36.20 2.56 -14.19
CA ASN A 243 37.08 2.53 -13.01
C ASN A 243 36.73 1.45 -11.99
N THR A 244 35.60 0.75 -12.13
CA THR A 244 35.22 -0.35 -11.23
C THR A 244 35.65 -1.71 -11.79
N HIS A 245 36.11 -2.59 -10.91
CA HIS A 245 36.52 -3.97 -11.22
C HIS A 245 35.37 -4.98 -11.17
N TRP A 246 34.13 -4.53 -11.01
CA TRP A 246 32.93 -5.37 -11.01
C TRP A 246 32.78 -6.11 -12.34
N ASP A 247 32.21 -7.32 -12.30
CA ASP A 247 31.93 -8.10 -13.52
C ASP A 247 30.58 -7.72 -14.13
N GLY A 248 29.68 -7.15 -13.32
CA GLY A 248 28.40 -6.68 -13.78
C GLY A 248 27.76 -5.70 -12.82
N LEU A 249 26.48 -5.43 -13.04
CA LEU A 249 25.67 -4.54 -12.22
C LEU A 249 24.17 -4.83 -12.36
N THR A 250 23.41 -4.53 -11.31
CA THR A 250 21.96 -4.28 -11.38
C THR A 250 21.60 -2.94 -10.76
N ASP A 251 20.49 -2.34 -11.17
CA ASP A 251 19.94 -1.10 -10.62
C ASP A 251 18.92 -1.29 -9.50
N LEU A 252 18.61 -2.55 -9.14
CA LEU A 252 17.74 -3.08 -8.07
C LEU A 252 16.49 -2.27 -7.70
N ASN A 253 16.64 -1.03 -7.25
CA ASN A 253 15.52 -0.20 -6.84
C ASN A 253 14.83 0.35 -8.09
N GLY A 254 13.75 -0.32 -8.50
CA GLY A 254 12.84 0.10 -9.57
C GLY A 254 12.17 1.46 -9.35
N SER A 255 12.67 2.33 -8.47
CA SER A 255 12.17 3.69 -8.25
C SER A 255 12.54 4.68 -9.37
N THR A 256 13.32 4.27 -10.36
CA THR A 256 13.59 5.09 -11.55
C THR A 256 13.14 4.38 -12.82
N TYR A 257 12.10 4.90 -13.46
CA TYR A 257 11.79 4.59 -14.85
C TYR A 257 12.97 5.02 -15.73
N TRP A 258 13.54 4.10 -16.51
CA TRP A 258 14.56 4.44 -17.51
C TRP A 258 13.92 4.49 -18.89
N PRO A 259 13.84 5.68 -19.50
CA PRO A 259 13.48 5.82 -20.90
C PRO A 259 14.41 4.97 -21.80
N ASP A 260 13.90 4.57 -22.95
CA ASP A 260 14.63 3.68 -23.86
C ASP A 260 15.99 4.27 -24.34
N HIS A 261 16.07 5.59 -24.53
CA HIS A 261 17.33 6.25 -24.94
C HIS A 261 18.46 6.07 -23.91
N ILE A 262 18.13 6.04 -22.61
CA ILE A 262 19.12 5.77 -21.55
C ILE A 262 19.61 4.32 -21.63
N ARG A 263 18.70 3.36 -21.85
CA ARG A 263 19.06 1.95 -22.02
C ARG A 263 19.93 1.73 -23.25
N GLN A 264 19.60 2.35 -24.38
CA GLN A 264 20.43 2.31 -25.59
C GLN A 264 21.83 2.92 -25.38
N HIS A 265 21.93 4.01 -24.61
CA HIS A 265 23.22 4.62 -24.28
C HIS A 265 24.12 3.66 -23.47
N ILE A 266 23.55 2.97 -22.49
CA ILE A 266 24.27 1.95 -21.68
C ILE A 266 24.69 0.76 -22.55
N VAL A 267 23.80 0.28 -23.43
CA VAL A 267 24.12 -0.79 -24.39
C VAL A 267 25.30 -0.41 -25.27
N LYS A 268 25.32 0.83 -25.77
CA LYS A 268 26.43 1.36 -26.58
C LYS A 268 27.74 1.34 -25.78
N ALA A 269 27.72 1.86 -24.55
CA ALA A 269 28.90 1.87 -23.69
C ALA A 269 29.45 0.46 -23.39
N ILE A 270 28.57 -0.51 -23.12
CA ILE A 270 28.96 -1.91 -22.90
C ILE A 270 29.66 -2.46 -24.15
N LYS A 271 29.07 -2.26 -25.34
CA LYS A 271 29.65 -2.73 -26.60
C LYS A 271 31.01 -2.08 -26.91
N GLU A 272 31.18 -0.80 -26.59
CA GLU A 272 32.39 -0.03 -26.94
C GLU A 272 33.55 -0.23 -25.95
N HIS A 273 33.27 -0.50 -24.67
CA HIS A 273 34.32 -0.46 -23.63
C HIS A 273 34.49 -1.75 -22.83
N ARG A 274 33.40 -2.50 -22.55
CA ARG A 274 33.45 -3.75 -21.77
C ARG A 274 32.40 -4.75 -22.26
N PRO A 275 32.62 -5.41 -23.42
CA PRO A 275 31.61 -6.31 -24.02
C PRO A 275 31.32 -7.56 -23.18
N ASP A 276 32.18 -7.86 -22.21
CA ASP A 276 32.06 -8.91 -21.20
C ASP A 276 31.22 -8.50 -19.98
N PHE A 277 30.93 -7.20 -19.80
CA PHE A 277 30.23 -6.70 -18.63
C PHE A 277 28.74 -7.07 -18.65
N ILE A 278 28.26 -7.59 -17.52
CA ILE A 278 26.88 -8.04 -17.34
C ILE A 278 26.03 -6.91 -16.75
N TYR A 279 25.02 -6.44 -17.49
CA TYR A 279 24.05 -5.49 -16.95
C TYR A 279 22.66 -6.12 -16.82
N VAL A 280 22.20 -6.28 -15.59
CA VAL A 280 20.88 -6.85 -15.25
C VAL A 280 19.91 -5.69 -14.95
N PRO A 281 19.23 -5.12 -15.96
CA PRO A 281 18.30 -4.01 -15.77
C PRO A 281 17.12 -4.43 -14.91
N SER A 282 16.65 -3.50 -14.08
CA SER A 282 15.48 -3.68 -13.25
C SER A 282 14.22 -3.31 -14.02
N ILE A 283 13.21 -4.14 -13.83
CA ILE A 283 11.85 -3.94 -14.28
C ILE A 283 10.92 -3.84 -13.06
N ASN A 284 9.86 -3.06 -13.19
CA ASN A 284 8.86 -2.84 -12.16
C ASN A 284 7.50 -2.53 -12.78
N PHE A 285 6.44 -2.89 -12.06
CA PHE A 285 5.06 -2.59 -12.44
C PHE A 285 4.50 -1.38 -11.68
N ALA A 286 5.02 -1.10 -10.49
CA ALA A 286 4.70 0.02 -9.62
C ALA A 286 5.75 0.08 -8.52
N TYR A 287 5.67 1.09 -7.65
CA TYR A 287 6.32 1.08 -6.34
C TYR A 287 5.46 1.82 -5.34
N ASP A 288 5.20 1.24 -4.16
CA ASP A 288 4.37 1.89 -3.14
C ASP A 288 4.83 1.52 -1.74
N SER A 289 5.70 2.37 -1.17
CA SER A 289 6.22 2.20 0.19
C SER A 289 5.42 2.94 1.27
N SER A 290 4.26 3.46 0.93
CA SER A 290 3.41 4.25 1.85
C SER A 290 3.02 3.54 3.15
N ASN A 291 3.14 2.22 3.20
CA ASN A 291 2.87 1.44 4.40
C ASN A 291 4.02 1.46 5.42
N ARG A 292 5.20 2.00 5.06
CA ARG A 292 6.30 2.21 6.00
C ARG A 292 6.17 3.59 6.66
N PRO A 293 6.28 3.73 7.99
CA PRO A 293 6.19 5.03 8.64
C PRO A 293 7.44 5.89 8.41
N PHE A 294 8.55 5.29 8.00
CA PHE A 294 9.83 5.97 7.76
C PHE A 294 10.22 6.11 6.28
N GLN A 295 9.44 5.55 5.35
CA GLN A 295 9.72 5.57 3.90
C GLN A 295 8.40 5.71 3.14
N ALA A 296 8.39 6.50 2.07
CA ALA A 296 7.14 6.99 1.50
C ALA A 296 7.22 7.30 -0.01
N ILE A 297 8.02 6.50 -0.69
CA ILE A 297 8.20 6.53 -2.14
C ILE A 297 6.97 5.89 -2.80
N TYR A 298 6.52 6.46 -3.92
CA TYR A 298 5.59 5.80 -4.83
C TYR A 298 5.89 6.20 -6.26
N LEU A 299 5.74 5.21 -7.12
CA LEU A 299 5.98 5.23 -8.55
C LEU A 299 4.67 4.76 -9.20
N ALA A 300 4.14 5.59 -10.10
CA ALA A 300 2.85 5.35 -10.75
C ALA A 300 2.89 4.03 -11.54
N SER A 301 1.81 3.26 -11.56
CA SER A 301 1.83 1.97 -12.29
C SER A 301 1.56 2.13 -13.79
N HIS A 302 0.68 3.08 -14.15
CA HIS A 302 0.18 3.26 -15.53
C HIS A 302 -0.38 1.95 -16.16
N GLY A 303 -1.10 1.16 -15.35
CA GLY A 303 -1.60 -0.16 -15.75
C GLY A 303 -0.51 -1.07 -16.33
N PHE A 304 -0.73 -1.62 -17.52
CA PHE A 304 0.23 -2.49 -18.20
C PHE A 304 1.38 -1.75 -18.88
N VAL A 305 1.24 -0.45 -19.16
CA VAL A 305 2.17 0.32 -20.01
C VAL A 305 3.60 0.22 -19.50
N ARG A 306 3.81 0.43 -18.20
CA ARG A 306 5.14 0.46 -17.60
C ARG A 306 5.86 -0.87 -17.72
N LEU A 307 5.27 -1.93 -17.15
CA LEU A 307 5.90 -3.25 -17.14
C LEU A 307 6.10 -3.76 -18.55
N ARG A 308 5.08 -3.66 -19.42
CA ARG A 308 5.12 -4.05 -20.83
C ARG A 308 6.28 -3.40 -21.57
N THR A 309 6.43 -2.08 -21.44
CA THR A 309 7.49 -1.33 -22.12
C THR A 309 8.86 -1.74 -21.59
N GLN A 310 9.03 -1.78 -20.27
CA GLN A 310 10.33 -2.10 -19.67
C GLN A 310 10.81 -3.51 -20.03
N VAL A 311 9.94 -4.53 -19.94
CA VAL A 311 10.31 -5.91 -20.25
C VAL A 311 10.60 -6.08 -21.76
N ARG A 312 9.72 -5.54 -22.61
CA ARG A 312 9.85 -5.61 -24.07
C ARG A 312 11.15 -5.01 -24.53
N GLU A 313 11.36 -3.73 -24.19
CA GLU A 313 12.52 -3.00 -24.70
C GLU A 313 13.83 -3.52 -24.12
N SER A 314 13.83 -4.03 -22.87
CA SER A 314 15.05 -4.62 -22.31
C SER A 314 15.48 -5.86 -23.11
N PHE A 315 14.55 -6.76 -23.44
CA PHE A 315 14.89 -7.91 -24.27
C PHE A 315 15.30 -7.50 -25.69
N LEU A 316 14.59 -6.58 -26.33
CA LEU A 316 14.94 -6.10 -27.68
C LEU A 316 16.32 -5.42 -27.74
N ASN A 317 16.78 -4.83 -26.64
CA ASN A 317 18.14 -4.29 -26.50
C ASN A 317 19.23 -5.36 -26.30
N GLY A 318 18.86 -6.65 -26.25
CA GLY A 318 19.78 -7.79 -26.21
C GLY A 318 20.15 -8.27 -24.79
N PHE A 319 19.50 -7.75 -23.74
CA PHE A 319 19.65 -8.29 -22.39
C PHE A 319 18.97 -9.67 -22.31
N LYS A 320 19.64 -10.68 -21.73
CA LYS A 320 18.98 -11.98 -21.41
C LYS A 320 18.64 -12.13 -19.93
N GLN A 321 19.12 -11.22 -19.09
CA GLN A 321 18.85 -11.25 -17.66
C GLN A 321 18.21 -9.94 -17.23
N LEU A 322 17.06 -10.03 -16.55
CA LEU A 322 16.35 -8.90 -15.97
C LEU A 322 16.21 -9.10 -14.46
N ASN A 323 16.07 -8.02 -13.71
CA ASN A 323 15.72 -8.06 -12.29
C ASN A 323 14.31 -7.49 -12.07
N LEU A 324 13.47 -8.16 -11.31
CA LEU A 324 12.19 -7.66 -10.83
C LEU A 324 12.28 -7.29 -9.35
N SER A 325 11.86 -6.07 -9.03
CA SER A 325 11.72 -5.60 -7.65
C SER A 325 10.24 -5.37 -7.32
N THR A 326 9.59 -6.26 -6.56
CA THR A 326 10.10 -7.52 -5.97
C THR A 326 9.08 -8.66 -6.07
N TRP A 327 9.48 -9.89 -5.72
CA TRP A 327 8.55 -11.01 -5.67
C TRP A 327 7.64 -10.98 -4.45
N ASN A 328 8.17 -10.71 -3.24
CA ASN A 328 7.45 -10.86 -1.97
C ASN A 328 7.53 -9.71 -0.96
N ASP A 329 8.02 -8.51 -1.32
CA ASP A 329 8.00 -7.35 -0.42
C ASP A 329 6.65 -6.62 -0.46
N ILE A 330 5.76 -6.98 0.45
CA ILE A 330 4.46 -6.31 0.61
C ILE A 330 4.51 -4.88 1.12
N ASN A 331 5.64 -4.43 1.65
CA ASN A 331 5.75 -3.07 2.13
C ASN A 331 6.08 -2.09 1.01
N GLU A 332 6.39 -2.58 -0.20
CA GLU A 332 6.80 -1.74 -1.33
C GLU A 332 6.18 -2.23 -2.66
N THR A 333 6.50 -3.46 -3.06
CA THR A 333 6.18 -4.04 -4.37
C THR A 333 6.12 -5.56 -4.31
N MET A 334 4.97 -6.16 -4.63
CA MET A 334 4.80 -7.61 -4.69
C MET A 334 4.22 -8.03 -6.04
N LEU A 335 5.02 -8.69 -6.88
CA LEU A 335 4.52 -9.26 -8.14
C LEU A 335 3.78 -10.59 -7.92
N MET A 336 4.09 -11.35 -6.87
CA MET A 336 3.40 -12.64 -6.68
C MET A 336 1.88 -12.43 -6.77
N PRO A 337 1.13 -13.40 -7.31
CA PRO A 337 -0.31 -13.28 -7.44
C PRO A 337 -0.95 -12.80 -6.14
N SER A 338 -1.68 -11.70 -6.22
CA SER A 338 -2.18 -10.94 -5.06
C SER A 338 -3.41 -10.13 -5.43
N THR A 339 -4.00 -9.44 -4.47
CA THR A 339 -5.11 -8.50 -4.73
C THR A 339 -4.75 -7.29 -5.59
N ARG A 340 -3.47 -6.93 -5.72
CA ARG A 340 -3.04 -5.92 -6.71
C ARG A 340 -2.72 -6.53 -8.08
N ASN A 341 -2.36 -7.81 -8.10
CA ASN A 341 -2.02 -8.52 -9.33
C ASN A 341 -2.69 -9.90 -9.35
N MET A 342 -3.90 -9.97 -9.88
CA MET A 342 -4.66 -11.20 -10.07
C MET A 342 -4.24 -11.87 -11.37
N TYR A 343 -2.95 -12.24 -11.41
CA TYR A 343 -2.27 -12.94 -12.49
C TYR A 343 -2.00 -12.13 -13.77
N GLY A 344 -2.53 -10.91 -13.90
CA GLY A 344 -2.35 -10.08 -15.10
C GLY A 344 -0.89 -9.82 -15.47
N TYR A 345 -0.09 -9.30 -14.54
CA TYR A 345 1.34 -9.08 -14.79
C TYR A 345 2.12 -10.39 -14.95
N ASN A 346 1.69 -11.48 -14.30
CA ASN A 346 2.33 -12.79 -14.41
C ASN A 346 2.21 -13.34 -15.83
N VAL A 347 1.01 -13.22 -16.44
CA VAL A 347 0.78 -13.63 -17.82
C VAL A 347 1.62 -12.81 -18.80
N LEU A 348 1.67 -11.49 -18.59
CA LEU A 348 2.47 -10.58 -19.41
C LEU A 348 3.96 -10.91 -19.36
N LEU A 349 4.50 -11.16 -18.17
CA LEU A 349 5.92 -11.46 -18.00
C LEU A 349 6.31 -12.79 -18.62
N ASN A 350 5.49 -13.83 -18.46
CA ASN A 350 5.74 -15.13 -19.08
C ASN A 350 5.70 -15.05 -20.60
N TYR A 351 4.79 -14.24 -21.17
CA TYR A 351 4.76 -13.97 -22.61
C TYR A 351 6.10 -13.44 -23.12
N TYR A 352 6.61 -12.36 -22.52
CA TYR A 352 7.88 -11.76 -22.94
C TYR A 352 9.10 -12.63 -22.61
N HIS A 353 9.09 -13.37 -21.50
CA HIS A 353 10.12 -14.37 -21.19
C HIS A 353 10.25 -15.40 -22.31
N GLN A 354 9.11 -15.89 -22.82
CA GLN A 354 9.06 -16.95 -23.81
C GLN A 354 9.32 -16.45 -25.23
N LEU A 355 8.92 -15.21 -25.55
CA LEU A 355 9.37 -14.53 -26.77
C LEU A 355 10.89 -14.33 -26.78
N ALA A 356 11.48 -13.89 -25.66
CA ALA A 356 12.93 -13.73 -25.56
C ALA A 356 13.67 -15.07 -25.69
N GLN A 357 13.08 -16.15 -25.15
CA GLN A 357 13.70 -17.47 -25.12
C GLN A 357 13.54 -18.26 -26.43
N THR A 358 12.39 -18.14 -27.10
CA THR A 358 12.00 -19.02 -28.22
C THR A 358 11.44 -18.28 -29.43
N GLY A 359 11.08 -17.00 -29.29
CA GLY A 359 10.36 -16.24 -30.33
C GLY A 359 8.88 -16.61 -30.48
N MET A 360 8.32 -17.42 -29.58
CA MET A 360 6.93 -17.90 -29.65
C MET A 360 6.15 -17.55 -28.38
N SER A 361 4.83 -17.39 -28.53
CA SER A 361 3.93 -17.26 -27.38
C SER A 361 3.89 -18.59 -26.60
N PRO A 362 3.82 -18.56 -25.26
CA PRO A 362 3.73 -19.78 -24.46
C PRO A 362 2.30 -20.29 -24.26
N TYR A 363 1.29 -19.62 -24.81
CA TYR A 363 -0.11 -19.91 -24.54
C TYR A 363 -0.78 -20.58 -25.72
N GLU A 364 -1.43 -21.72 -25.50
CA GLU A 364 -2.22 -22.39 -26.55
C GLU A 364 -3.47 -21.59 -26.95
N ASN A 365 -4.00 -20.77 -26.02
CA ASN A 365 -5.13 -19.87 -26.27
C ASN A 365 -4.75 -18.43 -25.95
N SER A 366 -5.31 -17.48 -26.69
CA SER A 366 -5.10 -16.05 -26.43
C SER A 366 -5.61 -15.69 -25.05
N LYS A 367 -4.91 -14.77 -24.37
CA LYS A 367 -5.31 -14.25 -23.07
C LYS A 367 -5.85 -12.84 -23.21
N MET A 368 -6.87 -12.52 -22.43
CA MET A 368 -7.33 -11.14 -22.26
C MET A 368 -7.06 -10.70 -20.84
N LEU A 369 -6.25 -9.65 -20.70
CA LEU A 369 -5.88 -9.07 -19.43
C LEU A 369 -6.54 -7.71 -19.27
N ILE A 370 -7.04 -7.41 -18.07
CA ILE A 370 -7.66 -6.11 -17.76
C ILE A 370 -6.86 -5.44 -16.65
N ALA A 371 -6.70 -4.12 -16.75
CA ALA A 371 -6.21 -3.31 -15.63
C ALA A 371 -7.17 -2.15 -15.36
N ALA A 372 -7.45 -1.87 -14.08
CA ALA A 372 -8.29 -0.77 -13.66
C ALA A 372 -7.87 -0.26 -12.28
N GLN A 373 -8.17 0.99 -11.98
CA GLN A 373 -7.94 1.57 -10.66
C GLN A 373 -9.04 1.09 -9.69
N PRO A 374 -8.71 0.67 -8.45
CA PRO A 374 -9.71 0.33 -7.45
C PRO A 374 -10.46 1.54 -6.88
N GLN A 375 -9.97 2.76 -7.12
CA GLN A 375 -10.60 4.02 -6.72
C GLN A 375 -10.36 5.12 -7.76
N VAL A 376 -11.38 5.94 -8.01
CA VAL A 376 -11.30 7.11 -8.90
C VAL A 376 -11.87 8.35 -8.22
N MET A 377 -11.29 9.54 -8.44
CA MET A 377 -11.88 10.78 -7.95
C MET A 377 -12.96 11.30 -8.89
N ARG A 378 -13.94 12.02 -8.35
CA ARG A 378 -14.80 12.89 -9.14
C ARG A 378 -13.98 14.01 -9.78
N GLY A 379 -14.15 14.22 -11.08
CA GLY A 379 -13.35 15.17 -11.87
C GLY A 379 -12.05 14.58 -12.43
N GLU A 380 -11.78 13.30 -12.18
CA GLU A 380 -10.66 12.56 -12.77
C GLU A 380 -11.09 11.76 -14.01
N GLN A 381 -10.15 11.30 -14.83
CA GLN A 381 -10.45 10.25 -15.80
C GLN A 381 -10.25 8.87 -15.19
N LEU A 382 -11.33 8.08 -15.11
CA LEU A 382 -11.25 6.64 -14.88
C LEU A 382 -10.56 6.00 -16.08
N GLU A 383 -9.52 5.21 -15.84
CA GLU A 383 -8.84 4.45 -16.88
C GLU A 383 -9.03 2.94 -16.68
N VAL A 384 -9.49 2.28 -17.75
CA VAL A 384 -9.54 0.83 -17.87
C VAL A 384 -8.72 0.42 -19.09
N GLN A 385 -7.71 -0.41 -18.88
CA GLN A 385 -6.88 -0.96 -19.95
C GLN A 385 -7.26 -2.39 -20.26
N ALA A 386 -7.19 -2.75 -21.54
CA ALA A 386 -7.33 -4.12 -22.01
C ALA A 386 -6.11 -4.52 -22.83
N LEU A 387 -5.50 -5.65 -22.50
CA LEU A 387 -4.30 -6.17 -23.15
C LEU A 387 -4.57 -7.57 -23.68
N ALA A 388 -4.51 -7.72 -25.01
CA ALA A 388 -4.60 -9.00 -25.69
C ALA A 388 -3.21 -9.62 -25.82
N ILE A 389 -3.04 -10.82 -25.27
CA ILE A 389 -1.84 -11.64 -25.47
C ILE A 389 -2.17 -12.74 -26.49
N PRO A 390 -1.45 -12.81 -27.62
CA PRO A 390 -1.72 -13.82 -28.63
C PRO A 390 -1.49 -15.25 -28.14
N ALA A 391 -2.21 -16.17 -28.79
CA ALA A 391 -1.88 -17.60 -28.70
C ALA A 391 -0.62 -17.92 -29.51
N LYS A 392 -0.02 -19.06 -29.21
CA LYS A 392 0.98 -19.71 -30.05
C LYS A 392 0.40 -19.95 -31.43
N ASP A 393 1.23 -19.71 -32.45
CA ASP A 393 0.86 -19.87 -33.87
C ASP A 393 -0.35 -19.03 -34.32
N SER A 394 -0.76 -18.03 -33.52
CA SER A 394 -1.82 -17.11 -33.91
C SER A 394 -1.42 -16.28 -35.12
N ILE A 395 -2.38 -16.17 -36.05
CA ILE A 395 -2.38 -15.22 -37.15
C ILE A 395 -3.00 -13.90 -36.69
N SER A 396 -3.35 -13.03 -37.64
CA SER A 396 -3.99 -11.76 -37.32
C SER A 396 -5.40 -11.94 -36.74
N LEU A 397 -5.63 -11.38 -35.56
CA LEU A 397 -6.87 -11.47 -34.79
C LEU A 397 -7.30 -10.10 -34.30
N ASP A 398 -8.60 -9.83 -34.36
CA ASP A 398 -9.19 -8.61 -33.83
C ASP A 398 -10.07 -8.94 -32.61
N TYR A 399 -10.04 -8.08 -31.59
CA TYR A 399 -10.90 -8.20 -30.42
C TYR A 399 -11.67 -6.89 -30.22
N ILE A 400 -12.95 -7.00 -29.87
CA ILE A 400 -13.72 -5.89 -29.31
C ILE A 400 -13.87 -6.17 -27.83
N VAL A 401 -13.39 -5.26 -27.00
CA VAL A 401 -13.57 -5.30 -25.55
C VAL A 401 -14.63 -4.28 -25.19
N THR A 402 -15.55 -4.67 -24.32
CA THR A 402 -16.62 -3.83 -23.80
C THR A 402 -16.61 -3.92 -22.27
N VAL A 403 -16.56 -2.77 -21.61
CA VAL A 403 -16.58 -2.64 -20.15
C VAL A 403 -17.82 -1.84 -19.77
N ARG A 404 -18.81 -2.53 -19.22
CA ARG A 404 -20.04 -1.92 -18.73
C ARG A 404 -19.89 -1.63 -17.24
N LEU A 405 -20.09 -0.38 -16.85
CA LEU A 405 -20.04 0.07 -15.46
C LEU A 405 -21.47 0.26 -14.95
N GLU A 406 -21.82 -0.45 -13.88
CA GLU A 406 -23.08 -0.25 -13.16
C GLU A 406 -22.85 0.48 -11.84
N ASP A 407 -23.88 1.15 -11.33
CA ASP A 407 -23.91 1.61 -9.95
C ASP A 407 -24.17 0.47 -8.95
N ILE A 408 -24.23 0.80 -7.66
CA ILE A 408 -24.50 -0.17 -6.60
C ILE A 408 -25.87 -0.86 -6.74
N HIS A 409 -26.86 -0.18 -7.34
CA HIS A 409 -28.22 -0.68 -7.57
C HIS A 409 -28.36 -1.52 -8.85
N GLY A 410 -27.31 -1.61 -9.66
CA GLY A 410 -27.29 -2.40 -10.89
C GLY A 410 -27.79 -1.64 -12.11
N LYS A 411 -27.90 -0.32 -12.01
CA LYS A 411 -28.21 0.54 -13.16
C LYS A 411 -26.92 0.84 -13.91
N GLU A 412 -26.96 0.67 -15.24
CA GLU A 412 -25.83 1.05 -16.09
C GLU A 412 -25.57 2.56 -16.01
N VAL A 413 -24.32 2.92 -15.72
CA VAL A 413 -23.82 4.30 -15.69
C VAL A 413 -23.19 4.65 -17.04
N ILE A 414 -22.31 3.78 -17.54
CA ILE A 414 -21.65 3.95 -18.84
C ILE A 414 -21.13 2.60 -19.38
N THR A 415 -21.04 2.50 -20.70
CA THR A 415 -20.34 1.40 -21.37
C THR A 415 -19.16 1.94 -22.18
N LEU A 416 -17.96 1.46 -21.88
CA LEU A 416 -16.72 1.75 -22.61
C LEU A 416 -16.45 0.61 -23.60
N SER A 417 -15.90 0.92 -24.77
CA SER A 417 -15.49 -0.11 -25.72
C SER A 417 -14.32 0.34 -26.57
N ASP A 418 -13.43 -0.60 -26.89
CA ASP A 418 -12.31 -0.39 -27.79
C ASP A 418 -11.97 -1.66 -28.58
N ARG A 419 -11.19 -1.51 -29.65
CA ARG A 419 -10.74 -2.60 -30.52
C ARG A 419 -9.24 -2.82 -30.42
N LEU A 420 -8.86 -4.07 -30.25
CA LEU A 420 -7.48 -4.55 -30.17
C LEU A 420 -7.12 -5.30 -31.44
N TYR A 421 -5.91 -5.05 -31.94
CA TYR A 421 -5.40 -5.63 -33.18
C TYR A 421 -4.11 -6.39 -32.89
N VAL A 422 -4.18 -7.72 -32.95
CA VAL A 422 -3.02 -8.59 -32.80
C VAL A 422 -2.60 -9.06 -34.19
N GLU A 423 -1.35 -8.80 -34.57
CA GLU A 423 -0.85 -9.13 -35.91
C GLU A 423 -0.45 -10.59 -36.04
N ASN A 424 0.22 -11.12 -35.02
CA ASN A 424 0.75 -12.48 -34.94
C ASN A 424 1.12 -12.84 -33.50
N GLN A 425 1.66 -14.04 -33.29
CA GLN A 425 2.07 -14.54 -31.97
C GLN A 425 3.12 -13.70 -31.21
N GLN A 426 3.84 -12.81 -31.87
CA GLN A 426 4.89 -11.96 -31.28
C GLN A 426 4.43 -10.53 -30.98
N THR A 427 3.16 -10.20 -31.24
CA THR A 427 2.64 -8.84 -31.10
C THR A 427 1.44 -8.82 -30.16
N ASP A 428 1.63 -8.31 -28.95
CA ASP A 428 0.52 -7.97 -28.05
C ASP A 428 -0.16 -6.66 -28.46
N ALA A 429 -1.38 -6.43 -27.98
CA ALA A 429 -2.15 -5.22 -28.27
C ALA A 429 -2.77 -4.64 -27.00
N LEU A 430 -2.58 -3.33 -26.77
CA LEU A 430 -3.08 -2.61 -25.61
C LEU A 430 -4.08 -1.53 -26.04
N ALA A 431 -5.23 -1.48 -25.38
CA ALA A 431 -6.22 -0.43 -25.49
C ALA A 431 -6.37 0.24 -24.13
N SER A 432 -6.55 1.55 -24.13
CA SER A 432 -6.78 2.35 -22.92
C SER A 432 -8.08 3.12 -23.10
N MET A 433 -9.11 2.68 -22.37
CA MET A 433 -10.42 3.34 -22.34
C MET A 433 -10.43 4.31 -21.18
N ARG A 434 -10.57 5.61 -21.48
CA ARG A 434 -10.61 6.66 -20.47
C ARG A 434 -11.98 7.34 -20.46
N TRP A 435 -12.49 7.62 -19.27
CA TRP A 435 -13.78 8.28 -19.07
C TRP A 435 -13.70 9.38 -18.01
N ASP A 436 -14.10 10.60 -18.37
CA ASP A 436 -14.17 11.74 -17.48
C ASP A 436 -15.34 11.62 -16.49
N THR A 437 -15.00 11.55 -15.20
CA THR A 437 -15.97 11.43 -14.10
C THR A 437 -16.52 12.78 -13.62
N SER A 438 -16.14 13.91 -14.22
CA SER A 438 -16.60 15.24 -13.79
C SER A 438 -18.13 15.41 -13.82
N MET A 439 -18.79 14.65 -14.70
CA MET A 439 -20.25 14.65 -14.89
C MET A 439 -20.95 13.52 -14.13
N LEU A 440 -20.22 12.73 -13.34
CA LEU A 440 -20.78 11.64 -12.57
C LEU A 440 -21.73 12.19 -11.49
N SER A 441 -22.93 11.65 -11.43
CA SER A 441 -23.95 12.09 -10.48
C SER A 441 -23.52 11.80 -9.03
N ALA A 442 -23.98 12.66 -8.10
CA ALA A 442 -23.58 12.64 -6.70
C ALA A 442 -23.94 11.32 -5.97
N ASP A 443 -25.01 10.66 -6.41
CA ASP A 443 -25.50 9.37 -5.88
C ASP A 443 -24.64 8.16 -6.30
N VAL A 444 -23.81 8.29 -7.34
CA VAL A 444 -22.93 7.18 -7.76
C VAL A 444 -21.63 7.21 -6.97
N ASN A 445 -21.58 6.40 -5.91
CA ASN A 445 -20.45 6.27 -4.98
C ASN A 445 -19.57 5.02 -5.25
N VAL A 446 -20.06 4.07 -6.05
CA VAL A 446 -19.38 2.85 -6.46
C VAL A 446 -19.74 2.52 -7.90
N LEU A 447 -18.75 2.00 -8.64
CA LEU A 447 -18.92 1.48 -10.00
C LEU A 447 -18.56 -0.02 -10.01
N VAL A 448 -19.43 -0.86 -10.55
CA VAL A 448 -19.21 -2.30 -10.70
C VAL A 448 -18.90 -2.62 -12.16
N PRO A 449 -17.66 -3.01 -12.50
CA PRO A 449 -17.26 -3.32 -13.86
C PRO A 449 -17.66 -4.74 -14.31
N PHE A 450 -18.26 -4.84 -15.50
CA PHE A 450 -18.54 -6.08 -16.21
C PHE A 450 -17.85 -6.08 -17.57
N VAL A 451 -16.97 -7.06 -17.81
CA VAL A 451 -16.15 -7.13 -19.03
C VAL A 451 -16.65 -8.22 -19.97
N SER A 452 -16.91 -7.82 -21.21
CA SER A 452 -17.26 -8.72 -22.32
C SER A 452 -16.25 -8.55 -23.45
N VAL A 453 -15.92 -9.65 -24.13
CA VAL A 453 -14.91 -9.67 -25.18
C VAL A 453 -15.38 -10.53 -26.33
N ARG A 454 -15.35 -9.93 -27.52
CA ARG A 454 -15.67 -10.61 -28.77
C ARG A 454 -14.42 -10.70 -29.63
N GLN A 455 -14.03 -11.91 -30.00
CA GLN A 455 -12.98 -12.13 -30.99
C GLN A 455 -13.58 -12.17 -32.39
N ILE A 456 -12.92 -11.54 -33.35
CA ILE A 456 -13.31 -11.44 -34.75
C ILE A 456 -12.20 -12.06 -35.59
N ALA A 457 -12.52 -13.14 -36.30
CA ALA A 457 -11.60 -13.77 -37.24
C ALA A 457 -11.54 -12.95 -38.54
N ARG A 458 -10.34 -12.52 -38.96
CA ARG A 458 -10.17 -11.66 -40.14
C ARG A 458 -10.45 -12.36 -41.47
N ASP A 459 -10.26 -13.68 -41.53
CA ASP A 459 -10.43 -14.50 -42.72
C ASP A 459 -11.91 -14.77 -43.07
N SER A 460 -12.78 -14.81 -42.06
CA SER A 460 -14.16 -15.28 -42.17
C SER A 460 -15.20 -14.25 -41.71
N GLN A 461 -14.77 -13.14 -41.09
CA GLN A 461 -15.61 -12.16 -40.39
C GLN A 461 -16.55 -12.77 -39.34
N HIS A 462 -16.35 -14.03 -38.97
CA HIS A 462 -17.11 -14.66 -37.91
C HIS A 462 -16.63 -14.10 -36.57
N SER A 463 -17.58 -13.69 -35.74
CA SER A 463 -17.31 -13.18 -34.41
C SER A 463 -17.77 -14.17 -33.35
N ARG A 464 -16.95 -14.43 -32.34
CA ARG A 464 -17.32 -15.25 -31.18
C ARG A 464 -17.11 -14.47 -29.89
N GLU A 465 -18.06 -14.56 -28.97
CA GLU A 465 -17.89 -14.04 -27.62
C GLU A 465 -17.03 -15.03 -26.83
N ILE A 466 -15.86 -14.58 -26.35
CA ILE A 466 -14.91 -15.41 -25.59
C ILE A 466 -14.98 -15.15 -24.08
N TYR A 467 -15.43 -13.95 -23.69
CA TYR A 467 -15.76 -13.62 -22.31
C TYR A 467 -17.07 -12.83 -22.30
N LYS A 468 -17.95 -13.13 -21.34
CA LYS A 468 -19.25 -12.47 -21.20
C LYS A 468 -19.45 -12.01 -19.76
N ASP A 469 -19.69 -10.71 -19.59
CA ASP A 469 -20.04 -10.06 -18.34
C ASP A 469 -19.20 -10.54 -17.15
N LYS A 470 -17.87 -10.66 -17.33
CA LYS A 470 -16.95 -11.00 -16.24
C LYS A 470 -16.95 -9.85 -15.24
N GLN A 471 -17.54 -10.09 -14.07
CA GLN A 471 -17.57 -9.09 -13.01
C GLN A 471 -16.17 -8.96 -12.40
N LEU A 472 -15.62 -7.74 -12.35
CA LEU A 472 -14.37 -7.45 -11.65
C LEU A 472 -14.64 -6.76 -10.31
N GLN A 473 -13.58 -6.39 -9.61
CA GLN A 473 -13.67 -5.70 -8.34
C GLN A 473 -14.44 -4.37 -8.48
N PRO A 474 -15.36 -4.05 -7.54
CA PRO A 474 -15.98 -2.74 -7.48
C PRO A 474 -14.95 -1.61 -7.34
N ILE A 475 -15.17 -0.51 -8.05
CA ILE A 475 -14.36 0.70 -8.07
C ILE A 475 -15.05 1.75 -7.21
N GLU A 476 -14.35 2.26 -6.20
CA GLU A 476 -14.91 3.27 -5.32
C GLU A 476 -14.76 4.68 -5.90
N VAL A 477 -15.86 5.44 -5.93
CA VAL A 477 -15.87 6.83 -6.39
C VAL A 477 -15.64 7.72 -5.18
N ARG A 478 -14.56 8.49 -5.20
CA ARG A 478 -14.16 9.36 -4.10
C ARG A 478 -14.31 10.83 -4.46
N TYR A 479 -14.69 11.64 -3.48
CA TYR A 479 -14.57 13.09 -3.59
C TYR A 479 -13.10 13.53 -3.43
N ASN A 480 -12.41 12.99 -2.43
CA ASN A 480 -11.03 13.31 -2.12
C ASN A 480 -10.27 12.02 -1.82
N LYS A 481 -9.09 11.85 -2.43
CA LYS A 481 -8.24 10.66 -2.24
C LYS A 481 -7.42 10.79 -0.95
N LEU A 482 -7.17 9.63 -0.35
CA LEU A 482 -6.38 9.46 0.87
C LEU A 482 -5.13 8.58 0.62
N GLN A 483 -5.16 7.81 -0.46
CA GLN A 483 -4.10 6.92 -0.89
C GLN A 483 -3.97 6.93 -2.41
N PHE A 484 -2.79 6.59 -2.94
CA PHE A 484 -2.68 6.22 -4.34
C PHE A 484 -3.13 4.79 -4.52
N ALA A 485 -4.20 4.66 -5.29
CA ALA A 485 -4.62 3.38 -5.81
C ALA A 485 -3.73 3.03 -7.01
N SER A 486 -2.79 2.10 -6.85
CA SER A 486 -2.16 1.45 -8.00
C SER A 486 -3.21 0.68 -8.78
N PHE A 487 -3.01 0.55 -10.10
CA PHE A 487 -3.85 -0.32 -10.91
C PHE A 487 -3.84 -1.75 -10.37
N GLN A 488 -5.01 -2.35 -10.36
CA GLN A 488 -5.16 -3.79 -10.22
C GLN A 488 -5.20 -4.41 -11.61
N THR A 489 -4.70 -5.65 -11.72
CA THR A 489 -4.70 -6.38 -13.00
C THR A 489 -5.34 -7.75 -12.87
N TRP A 490 -6.09 -8.19 -13.88
CA TRP A 490 -6.77 -9.48 -13.94
C TRP A 490 -6.38 -10.25 -15.20
N ASP A 491 -6.19 -11.57 -15.05
CA ASP A 491 -6.35 -12.54 -16.12
C ASP A 491 -7.83 -12.99 -16.17
N LEU A 492 -8.54 -12.70 -17.27
CA LEU A 492 -9.97 -13.02 -17.38
C LEU A 492 -10.27 -14.53 -17.38
N ASP A 493 -9.29 -15.38 -17.70
CA ASP A 493 -9.44 -16.85 -17.57
C ASP A 493 -9.61 -17.28 -16.12
N ARG A 494 -9.12 -16.48 -15.17
CA ARG A 494 -9.20 -16.74 -13.73
C ARG A 494 -10.36 -16.01 -13.06
N VAL A 495 -11.19 -15.28 -13.79
CA VAL A 495 -12.39 -14.62 -13.25
C VAL A 495 -13.60 -15.49 -13.52
N GLU A 496 -14.36 -15.84 -12.49
CA GLU A 496 -15.59 -16.62 -12.60
C GLU A 496 -16.85 -15.79 -12.35
N ASN A 497 -17.89 -16.11 -13.11
CA ASN A 497 -19.24 -15.63 -12.83
C ASN A 497 -19.98 -16.70 -12.03
N VAL A 498 -20.25 -16.40 -10.77
CA VAL A 498 -20.93 -17.30 -9.84
C VAL A 498 -22.05 -16.56 -9.12
N GLN A 499 -22.95 -17.31 -8.48
CA GLN A 499 -23.98 -16.69 -7.65
C GLN A 499 -23.36 -16.35 -6.29
N MET A 500 -23.11 -15.07 -6.06
CA MET A 500 -22.52 -14.57 -4.82
C MET A 500 -23.18 -13.25 -4.42
N SER A 501 -23.68 -13.16 -3.19
CA SER A 501 -24.23 -11.94 -2.63
C SER A 501 -23.75 -11.68 -1.19
N LEU A 502 -23.73 -10.41 -0.84
CA LEU A 502 -23.47 -9.90 0.51
C LEU A 502 -24.67 -9.06 0.92
N GLN A 503 -25.16 -9.25 2.14
CA GLN A 503 -26.31 -8.54 2.70
C GLN A 503 -26.05 -8.20 4.17
N LEU A 504 -26.72 -7.19 4.71
CA LEU A 504 -26.83 -7.03 6.16
C LEU A 504 -27.92 -7.97 6.68
N ALA A 505 -27.70 -8.65 7.80
CA ALA A 505 -28.68 -9.57 8.36
C ALA A 505 -30.06 -8.90 8.52
N GLY A 506 -31.10 -9.55 7.97
CA GLY A 506 -32.47 -9.05 8.00
C GLY A 506 -32.79 -7.91 7.03
N GLN A 507 -31.85 -7.51 6.15
CA GLN A 507 -32.06 -6.46 5.16
C GLN A 507 -31.62 -6.91 3.76
N ASP A 508 -32.49 -6.69 2.77
CA ASP A 508 -32.21 -7.00 1.36
C ASP A 508 -32.12 -5.70 0.55
N ALA A 509 -31.11 -4.88 0.87
CA ALA A 509 -30.85 -3.60 0.24
C ALA A 509 -29.36 -3.42 0.00
N SER A 510 -29.01 -2.78 -1.12
CA SER A 510 -27.62 -2.48 -1.48
C SER A 510 -27.08 -1.25 -0.75
N GLU A 511 -27.96 -0.38 -0.24
CA GLU A 511 -27.62 0.72 0.66
C GLU A 511 -28.41 0.56 1.96
N VAL A 512 -27.71 0.61 3.08
CA VAL A 512 -28.27 0.28 4.40
C VAL A 512 -27.83 1.32 5.42
N THR A 513 -28.79 1.86 6.16
CA THR A 513 -28.51 2.75 7.28
C THR A 513 -28.26 1.96 8.56
N CYS A 514 -27.20 2.29 9.29
CA CYS A 514 -26.94 1.72 10.63
C CYS A 514 -26.62 2.81 11.65
N ASN A 515 -26.92 2.54 12.92
CA ASN A 515 -26.56 3.39 14.06
C ASN A 515 -25.08 3.25 14.41
N SER A 516 -24.47 4.33 14.93
CA SER A 516 -23.04 4.49 15.19
C SER A 516 -22.42 3.58 16.26
N ARG A 517 -23.23 2.78 16.97
CA ARG A 517 -22.78 1.93 18.09
C ARG A 517 -22.73 0.43 17.76
N SER A 518 -22.85 0.07 16.49
CA SER A 518 -23.30 -1.28 16.13
C SER A 518 -22.22 -2.25 15.69
N LEU A 519 -22.28 -3.41 16.32
CA LEU A 519 -21.91 -4.67 15.69
C LEU A 519 -22.93 -4.96 14.58
N VAL A 520 -22.43 -5.13 13.36
CA VAL A 520 -23.24 -5.44 12.18
C VAL A 520 -22.97 -6.86 11.72
N ASP A 521 -24.04 -7.60 11.42
CA ASP A 521 -23.92 -8.96 10.90
C ASP A 521 -23.98 -8.93 9.37
N LEU A 522 -22.85 -9.23 8.74
CA LEU A 522 -22.77 -9.39 7.30
C LEU A 522 -23.04 -10.85 6.93
N VAL A 523 -24.02 -11.07 6.05
CA VAL A 523 -24.42 -12.38 5.56
C VAL A 523 -23.94 -12.56 4.12
N ALA A 524 -23.07 -13.55 3.91
CA ALA A 524 -22.63 -13.99 2.60
C ALA A 524 -23.47 -15.18 2.14
N LYS A 525 -24.08 -15.10 0.96
CA LYS A 525 -24.76 -16.22 0.30
C LYS A 525 -23.98 -16.57 -0.96
N VAL A 526 -23.51 -17.81 -1.04
CA VAL A 526 -22.62 -18.24 -2.12
C VAL A 526 -23.09 -19.52 -2.78
N LYS A 527 -22.88 -19.62 -4.09
CA LYS A 527 -22.99 -20.81 -4.91
C LYS A 527 -22.01 -20.72 -6.07
N GLY A 528 -20.83 -21.30 -5.85
CA GLY A 528 -19.75 -21.43 -6.82
C GLY A 528 -19.82 -22.72 -7.63
N ASN A 529 -18.97 -22.80 -8.65
CA ASN A 529 -18.81 -24.03 -9.45
C ASN A 529 -18.07 -25.13 -8.68
N GLN A 530 -17.22 -24.71 -7.72
CA GLN A 530 -16.35 -25.55 -6.90
C GLN A 530 -16.34 -25.06 -5.46
N ASN A 531 -15.68 -25.83 -4.58
CA ASN A 531 -15.45 -25.40 -3.20
C ASN A 531 -14.59 -24.13 -3.17
N TRP A 532 -14.83 -23.33 -2.14
CA TRP A 532 -14.05 -22.13 -1.89
C TRP A 532 -12.85 -22.49 -1.06
N ARG A 533 -11.67 -22.07 -1.50
CA ARG A 533 -10.47 -22.06 -0.68
C ARG A 533 -10.50 -20.91 0.34
N ARG A 534 -11.11 -19.79 -0.05
CA ARG A 534 -11.28 -18.60 0.79
C ARG A 534 -12.50 -17.79 0.33
N LEU A 535 -13.24 -17.26 1.30
CA LEU A 535 -14.18 -16.16 1.10
C LEU A 535 -13.78 -15.04 2.06
N ALA A 536 -13.67 -13.81 1.59
CA ALA A 536 -13.24 -12.69 2.41
C ALA A 536 -14.11 -11.45 2.19
N VAL A 537 -14.48 -10.79 3.29
CA VAL A 537 -15.08 -9.45 3.28
C VAL A 537 -13.96 -8.44 3.03
N VAL A 538 -14.17 -7.58 2.05
CA VAL A 538 -13.23 -6.55 1.60
C VAL A 538 -13.94 -5.20 1.58
N GLN A 539 -13.22 -4.14 1.93
CA GLN A 539 -13.61 -2.74 1.75
C GLN A 539 -12.56 -2.05 0.89
N ALA A 540 -12.97 -1.39 -0.19
CA ALA A 540 -12.08 -0.84 -1.21
C ALA A 540 -11.11 -1.89 -1.77
N ASN A 541 -9.91 -2.03 -1.21
CA ASN A 541 -8.94 -3.07 -1.52
C ASN A 541 -8.41 -3.78 -0.26
N THR A 542 -8.92 -3.44 0.92
CA THR A 542 -8.48 -3.93 2.23
C THR A 542 -9.31 -5.12 2.68
N GLN A 543 -8.67 -6.26 2.94
CA GLN A 543 -9.36 -7.39 3.55
C GLN A 543 -9.69 -7.09 5.01
N LEU A 544 -10.94 -7.29 5.40
CA LEU A 544 -11.41 -7.08 6.76
C LEU A 544 -11.54 -8.39 7.53
N ALA A 545 -12.12 -9.44 6.93
CA ALA A 545 -12.32 -10.73 7.58
C ALA A 545 -12.44 -11.86 6.54
N GLY A 546 -11.94 -13.06 6.83
CA GLY A 546 -12.28 -14.28 6.09
C GLY A 546 -13.56 -14.92 6.65
N PHE A 547 -14.32 -15.72 5.89
CA PHE A 547 -15.38 -16.57 6.42
C PHE A 547 -14.84 -17.96 6.77
N ARG A 548 -15.42 -18.61 7.78
CA ARG A 548 -15.00 -19.90 8.33
C ARG A 548 -16.15 -20.91 8.33
N PRO A 549 -15.85 -22.23 8.33
CA PRO A 549 -16.89 -23.26 8.34
C PRO A 549 -17.89 -23.14 9.49
N ASP A 550 -17.47 -22.58 10.62
CA ASP A 550 -18.28 -22.38 11.81
C ASP A 550 -19.02 -21.03 11.85
N ASP A 551 -18.96 -20.21 10.81
CA ASP A 551 -19.73 -18.96 10.69
C ASP A 551 -21.14 -19.18 10.14
N GLN A 552 -21.89 -20.16 10.66
CA GLN A 552 -23.21 -20.49 10.13
C GLN A 552 -24.29 -19.52 10.64
N VAL A 553 -25.21 -19.09 9.77
CA VAL A 553 -26.28 -18.12 10.08
C VAL A 553 -27.19 -18.57 11.22
N ASP A 554 -27.41 -19.88 11.36
CA ASP A 554 -28.33 -20.46 12.35
C ASP A 554 -27.74 -20.61 13.77
N GLN A 555 -26.49 -20.18 14.00
CA GLN A 555 -25.86 -20.33 15.31
C GLN A 555 -26.37 -19.32 16.35
N LYS A 556 -26.70 -19.82 17.54
CA LYS A 556 -27.14 -18.99 18.68
C LYS A 556 -26.02 -18.14 19.29
N GLN A 557 -24.77 -18.62 19.22
CA GLN A 557 -23.60 -17.90 19.71
C GLN A 557 -22.80 -17.39 18.53
N LYS A 558 -22.37 -16.13 18.64
CA LYS A 558 -21.58 -15.44 17.62
C LYS A 558 -20.09 -15.49 17.95
N VAL A 559 -19.27 -15.18 16.95
CA VAL A 559 -17.83 -15.16 17.06
C VAL A 559 -17.35 -13.71 17.12
N TYR A 560 -16.50 -13.41 18.09
CA TYR A 560 -15.87 -12.12 18.28
C TYR A 560 -14.37 -12.30 18.39
N TYR A 561 -13.62 -11.24 18.06
CA TYR A 561 -12.18 -11.23 18.20
C TYR A 561 -11.74 -10.08 19.10
N LEU A 562 -10.92 -10.40 20.10
CA LEU A 562 -10.36 -9.43 21.02
C LEU A 562 -8.90 -9.20 20.68
N ALA A 563 -8.47 -7.95 20.61
CA ALA A 563 -7.07 -7.58 20.59
C ALA A 563 -6.66 -7.00 21.95
N LEU A 564 -5.57 -7.53 22.50
CA LEU A 564 -4.92 -6.99 23.69
C LEU A 564 -3.58 -6.39 23.27
N ARG A 565 -3.30 -5.16 23.71
CA ARG A 565 -1.99 -4.55 23.55
C ARG A 565 -1.36 -4.32 24.90
N LEU A 566 -0.15 -4.84 25.07
CA LEU A 566 0.58 -4.86 26.34
C LEU A 566 1.83 -3.97 26.22
N PRO A 567 2.15 -3.13 27.22
CA PRO A 567 3.45 -2.50 27.33
C PRO A 567 4.58 -3.53 27.47
N ALA A 568 5.83 -3.10 27.23
CA ALA A 568 6.99 -3.96 27.46
C ALA A 568 7.02 -4.46 28.93
N ALA A 569 7.41 -5.73 29.13
CA ALA A 569 7.46 -6.38 30.45
C ALA A 569 6.11 -6.45 31.21
N VAL A 570 4.97 -6.34 30.51
CA VAL A 570 3.63 -6.56 31.08
C VAL A 570 3.00 -7.79 30.42
N GLY A 571 2.48 -8.70 31.25
CA GLY A 571 1.65 -9.84 30.83
C GLY A 571 0.17 -9.59 31.13
N CYS A 572 -0.69 -10.54 30.78
CA CYS A 572 -2.11 -10.47 31.13
C CYS A 572 -2.73 -11.85 31.38
N LYS A 573 -3.78 -11.86 32.20
CA LYS A 573 -4.72 -12.96 32.36
C LYS A 573 -6.06 -12.56 31.79
N VAL A 574 -6.72 -13.46 31.03
CA VAL A 574 -8.04 -13.23 30.43
C VAL A 574 -8.94 -14.40 30.82
N SER A 575 -10.12 -14.10 31.36
CA SER A 575 -11.17 -15.08 31.59
C SER A 575 -12.49 -14.61 30.98
N VAL A 576 -13.34 -15.57 30.61
CA VAL A 576 -14.64 -15.34 29.94
C VAL A 576 -15.73 -16.04 30.76
N ALA A 577 -16.82 -15.32 31.04
CA ALA A 577 -18.06 -15.87 31.61
C ALA A 577 -19.21 -15.70 30.59
N GLU A 578 -20.15 -16.65 30.58
CA GLU A 578 -21.27 -16.68 29.61
C GLU A 578 -20.80 -16.70 28.14
N GLY A 579 -19.72 -17.45 27.87
CA GLY A 579 -19.12 -17.65 26.55
C GLY A 579 -17.94 -18.62 26.62
N LYS A 580 -17.21 -18.78 25.52
CA LYS A 580 -16.02 -19.62 25.41
C LYS A 580 -14.87 -18.82 24.79
N LEU A 581 -13.69 -18.87 25.41
CA LEU A 581 -12.44 -18.50 24.76
C LEU A 581 -11.97 -19.69 23.92
N ASP A 582 -11.90 -19.54 22.60
CA ASP A 582 -11.64 -20.68 21.70
C ASP A 582 -10.14 -20.89 21.44
N TYR A 583 -9.46 -19.88 20.90
CA TYR A 583 -8.00 -19.89 20.74
C TYR A 583 -7.42 -18.49 20.81
N ARG A 584 -6.09 -18.43 20.93
CA ARG A 584 -5.30 -17.20 20.89
C ARG A 584 -4.15 -17.33 19.91
N TYR A 585 -3.71 -16.20 19.37
CA TYR A 585 -2.52 -16.16 18.53
C TYR A 585 -1.72 -14.87 18.74
N LYS A 586 -0.41 -14.98 18.46
CA LYS A 586 0.49 -13.84 18.42
C LYS A 586 0.66 -13.41 16.96
N PRO A 587 0.44 -12.13 16.62
CA PRO A 587 0.61 -11.63 15.27
C PRO A 587 2.09 -11.66 14.78
N HIS A 588 3.11 -11.61 15.65
CA HIS A 588 4.49 -11.25 15.29
C HIS A 588 5.38 -12.33 14.59
N TRP A 589 6.48 -11.87 13.96
CA TRP A 589 7.48 -12.56 13.11
C TRP A 589 8.23 -13.76 13.72
N LEU A 590 7.92 -14.14 14.95
CA LEU A 590 8.61 -15.17 15.72
C LEU A 590 7.56 -15.95 16.51
N GLU A 591 6.89 -16.90 15.85
CA GLU A 591 6.44 -18.20 16.39
C GLU A 591 5.45 -18.87 15.43
N HIS A 592 5.73 -20.11 15.03
CA HIS A 592 4.90 -20.94 14.14
C HIS A 592 3.74 -21.65 14.86
N LYS A 593 3.29 -21.14 16.00
CA LYS A 593 2.31 -21.86 16.82
C LYS A 593 1.05 -21.02 16.97
N MET A 594 0.08 -21.25 16.09
CA MET A 594 -1.31 -21.22 16.55
C MET A 594 -1.37 -22.23 17.69
N LEU A 595 -1.38 -21.73 18.92
CA LEU A 595 -1.54 -22.60 20.09
C LEU A 595 -3.02 -22.95 20.14
N TYR A 596 -3.38 -24.05 19.48
CA TYR A 596 -4.61 -24.76 19.79
C TYR A 596 -4.46 -25.27 21.22
N THR A 597 -5.32 -24.77 22.08
CA THR A 597 -5.44 -25.29 23.43
C THR A 597 -6.91 -25.56 23.65
N ASP A 598 -7.32 -26.79 23.40
CA ASP A 598 -8.43 -27.36 24.13
C ASP A 598 -8.00 -27.41 25.59
N GLN A 599 -8.57 -26.54 26.44
CA GLN A 599 -8.84 -26.78 27.86
C GLN A 599 -9.35 -25.50 28.55
N ASN A 600 -10.30 -25.70 29.45
CA ASN A 600 -11.08 -24.70 30.19
C ASN A 600 -10.29 -23.79 31.16
N ASP A 601 -8.99 -23.53 30.96
CA ASP A 601 -8.18 -22.70 31.87
C ASP A 601 -6.97 -22.00 31.22
N LEU A 602 -7.19 -21.25 30.14
CA LEU A 602 -6.13 -20.50 29.44
C LEU A 602 -5.95 -19.09 29.98
N GLN A 603 -5.49 -18.99 31.22
CA GLN A 603 -5.49 -17.73 31.95
C GLN A 603 -4.20 -16.91 31.91
N GLN A 604 -3.14 -17.20 31.12
CA GLN A 604 -1.93 -16.36 31.20
C GLN A 604 -1.13 -16.19 29.90
N VAL A 605 -0.91 -14.94 29.52
CA VAL A 605 0.15 -14.50 28.60
C VAL A 605 1.34 -14.05 29.46
N GLY A 606 2.51 -14.66 29.24
CA GLY A 606 3.74 -14.30 29.92
C GLY A 606 4.24 -12.94 29.44
N ALA A 607 4.74 -12.12 30.36
CA ALA A 607 5.41 -10.87 30.00
C ALA A 607 6.71 -11.18 29.22
N ASP A 608 7.04 -10.34 28.23
CA ASP A 608 8.31 -10.44 27.47
C ASP A 608 8.97 -9.05 27.38
N SER A 609 10.29 -9.03 27.37
CA SER A 609 11.16 -7.85 27.46
C SER A 609 11.21 -7.02 26.17
N ARG A 610 10.66 -7.52 25.05
CA ARG A 610 10.56 -6.81 23.78
C ARG A 610 9.48 -5.71 23.82
N ARG A 611 9.64 -4.68 22.98
CA ARG A 611 8.70 -3.53 22.89
C ARG A 611 7.29 -4.01 22.51
N HIS A 612 6.26 -3.39 23.11
CA HIS A 612 4.80 -3.57 22.96
C HIS A 612 4.29 -4.87 22.29
N GLN A 613 3.50 -5.68 23.00
CA GLN A 613 2.97 -6.93 22.44
C GLN A 613 1.51 -6.76 22.02
N ARG A 614 1.14 -7.29 20.84
CA ARG A 614 -0.26 -7.49 20.45
C ARG A 614 -0.61 -8.97 20.56
N TRP A 615 -1.76 -9.27 21.14
CA TRP A 615 -2.33 -10.61 21.21
C TRP A 615 -3.76 -10.55 20.68
N ALA A 616 -4.18 -11.62 20.01
CA ALA A 616 -5.56 -11.74 19.54
C ALA A 616 -6.19 -13.02 20.09
N TYR A 617 -7.48 -12.93 20.43
CA TYR A 617 -8.26 -14.01 20.99
C TYR A 617 -9.57 -14.16 20.25
N ARG A 618 -9.97 -15.40 19.98
CA ARG A 618 -11.29 -15.71 19.48
C ARG A 618 -12.23 -16.03 20.64
N VAL A 619 -13.37 -15.36 20.69
CA VAL A 619 -14.41 -15.53 21.71
C VAL A 619 -15.71 -15.93 21.05
N ILE A 620 -16.33 -17.00 21.54
CA ILE A 620 -17.65 -17.48 21.12
C ILE A 620 -18.65 -17.10 22.22
N GLY A 621 -19.72 -16.37 21.88
CA GLY A 621 -20.67 -15.90 22.88
C GLY A 621 -21.71 -14.91 22.35
N SER A 622 -22.03 -13.89 23.15
CA SER A 622 -22.96 -12.82 22.81
C SER A 622 -22.40 -11.47 23.29
N GLU A 623 -23.10 -10.38 23.01
CA GLU A 623 -22.73 -9.05 23.53
C GLU A 623 -22.71 -8.98 25.07
N LYS A 624 -23.43 -9.90 25.75
CA LYS A 624 -23.46 -10.00 27.22
C LYS A 624 -22.27 -10.77 27.79
N THR A 625 -21.51 -11.50 26.95
CA THR A 625 -20.36 -12.28 27.39
C THR A 625 -19.38 -11.38 28.14
N GLN A 626 -19.10 -11.75 29.39
CA GLN A 626 -18.29 -10.96 30.30
C GLN A 626 -16.82 -11.41 30.22
N LEU A 627 -15.93 -10.44 30.20
CA LEU A 627 -14.48 -10.60 30.15
C LEU A 627 -13.88 -10.03 31.42
N THR A 628 -12.99 -10.78 32.07
CA THR A 628 -12.14 -10.26 33.15
C THR A 628 -10.68 -10.30 32.72
N ILE A 629 -10.01 -9.15 32.77
CA ILE A 629 -8.63 -8.97 32.35
C ILE A 629 -7.80 -8.48 33.54
N THR A 630 -6.70 -9.16 33.84
CA THR A 630 -5.76 -8.77 34.90
C THR A 630 -4.37 -8.59 34.30
N ALA A 631 -3.79 -7.40 34.40
CA ALA A 631 -2.40 -7.18 33.99
C ALA A 631 -1.44 -7.85 35.00
N THR A 632 -0.31 -8.36 34.53
CA THR A 632 0.68 -9.07 35.36
C THR A 632 2.13 -8.66 35.08
N ASP A 633 3.01 -8.87 36.05
CA ASP A 633 4.47 -8.75 35.86
C ASP A 633 5.08 -10.02 35.23
N ILE A 634 6.41 -10.02 35.03
CA ILE A 634 7.15 -11.18 34.50
C ILE A 634 7.04 -12.42 35.41
N LYS A 635 6.75 -12.25 36.70
CA LYS A 635 6.56 -13.35 37.66
C LYS A 635 5.09 -13.81 37.73
N GLY A 636 4.19 -13.17 36.99
CA GLY A 636 2.76 -13.47 36.98
C GLY A 636 1.95 -12.84 38.12
N ASN A 637 2.54 -11.94 38.90
CA ASN A 637 1.83 -11.20 39.95
C ASN A 637 0.96 -10.12 39.32
N ALA A 638 -0.23 -9.89 39.89
CA ALA A 638 -1.15 -8.84 39.41
C ALA A 638 -0.50 -7.45 39.48
N GLN A 639 -0.78 -6.63 38.47
CA GLN A 639 -0.37 -5.23 38.34
C GLN A 639 -1.64 -4.40 38.10
N GLY A 640 -1.87 -3.39 38.94
CA GLY A 640 -3.10 -2.60 38.88
C GLY A 640 -4.36 -3.41 39.26
N GLN A 641 -5.53 -2.76 39.12
CA GLN A 641 -6.82 -3.40 39.38
C GLN A 641 -7.27 -4.22 38.15
N PRO A 642 -7.82 -5.43 38.34
CA PRO A 642 -8.49 -6.16 37.26
C PRO A 642 -9.61 -5.33 36.63
N MET A 643 -9.78 -5.47 35.33
CA MET A 643 -10.90 -4.90 34.58
C MET A 643 -11.95 -5.98 34.32
N THR A 644 -13.23 -5.63 34.49
CA THR A 644 -14.36 -6.42 34.01
C THR A 644 -15.13 -5.60 32.98
N THR A 645 -15.37 -6.18 31.80
CA THR A 645 -16.11 -5.57 30.68
C THR A 645 -16.95 -6.63 29.96
N THR A 646 -17.86 -6.22 29.08
CA THR A 646 -18.56 -7.14 28.16
C THR A 646 -18.15 -6.91 26.70
N ILE A 647 -18.50 -7.86 25.81
CA ILE A 647 -18.36 -7.69 24.37
C ILE A 647 -19.11 -6.43 23.87
N GLY A 648 -20.34 -6.21 24.36
CA GLY A 648 -21.12 -5.01 24.01
C GLY A 648 -20.43 -3.71 24.43
N GLN A 649 -19.85 -3.66 25.63
CA GLN A 649 -19.09 -2.48 26.09
C GLN A 649 -17.81 -2.23 25.26
N LEU A 650 -17.16 -3.30 24.79
CA LEU A 650 -16.01 -3.19 23.89
C LEU A 650 -16.39 -2.80 22.45
N ALA A 651 -17.65 -3.04 22.04
CA ALA A 651 -18.17 -2.54 20.77
C ALA A 651 -18.38 -1.02 20.80
N GLU A 652 -18.70 -0.46 21.97
CA GLU A 652 -18.83 0.99 22.15
C GLU A 652 -17.47 1.68 22.18
N LYS A 653 -16.51 1.20 22.98
CA LYS A 653 -15.17 1.80 23.08
C LYS A 653 -14.07 0.83 23.54
N THR A 654 -12.82 1.16 23.19
CA THR A 654 -11.63 0.51 23.75
C THR A 654 -11.55 0.75 25.25
N GLN A 655 -11.10 -0.25 26.00
CA GLN A 655 -10.98 -0.21 27.47
C GLN A 655 -9.51 -0.35 27.88
N TYR A 656 -9.13 0.28 29.00
CA TYR A 656 -7.74 0.33 29.45
C TYR A 656 -7.54 -0.08 30.92
N ILE A 657 -6.48 -0.85 31.19
CA ILE A 657 -5.92 -1.02 32.53
C ILE A 657 -4.71 -0.10 32.64
N VAL A 658 -4.84 1.00 33.40
CA VAL A 658 -3.78 1.99 33.59
C VAL A 658 -2.77 1.51 34.61
N LEU A 659 -1.48 1.55 34.25
CA LEU A 659 -0.37 1.04 35.06
C LEU A 659 0.68 2.12 35.40
N GLY A 660 0.53 3.34 34.89
CA GLY A 660 1.44 4.47 35.12
C GLY A 660 0.67 5.76 35.40
N GLU A 661 1.31 6.69 36.12
CA GLU A 661 0.70 7.97 36.54
C GLU A 661 0.41 8.92 35.37
N ASP A 662 1.17 8.81 34.28
CA ASP A 662 0.98 9.59 33.05
C ASP A 662 -0.19 9.11 32.18
N GLY A 663 -0.77 7.95 32.52
CA GLY A 663 -1.80 7.28 31.73
C GLY A 663 -1.30 6.59 30.46
N LEU A 664 -0.03 6.78 30.04
CA LEU A 664 0.51 6.23 28.79
C LEU A 664 0.84 4.74 28.89
N LYS A 665 1.32 4.29 30.06
CA LYS A 665 1.58 2.87 30.30
C LYS A 665 0.26 2.17 30.67
N ALA A 666 -0.40 1.58 29.68
CA ALA A 666 -1.67 0.87 29.87
C ALA A 666 -1.77 -0.41 29.04
N VAL A 667 -2.55 -1.38 29.52
CA VAL A 667 -3.04 -2.51 28.72
C VAL A 667 -4.32 -2.08 28.03
N SER A 668 -4.37 -2.14 26.68
CA SER A 668 -5.60 -1.88 25.94
C SER A 668 -6.32 -3.18 25.57
N VAL A 669 -7.65 -3.15 25.66
CA VAL A 669 -8.55 -4.26 25.30
C VAL A 669 -9.61 -3.73 24.34
N GLN A 670 -9.74 -4.34 23.18
CA GLN A 670 -10.62 -3.85 22.10
C GLN A 670 -11.17 -5.00 21.24
N LEU A 671 -12.38 -4.83 20.70
CA LEU A 671 -12.89 -5.70 19.63
C LEU A 671 -12.19 -5.38 18.32
N THR A 672 -11.65 -6.41 17.68
CA THR A 672 -10.94 -6.37 16.39
C THR A 672 -11.65 -7.22 15.37
N VAL A 673 -11.31 -7.02 14.10
CA VAL A 673 -11.51 -8.09 13.10
C VAL A 673 -10.47 -9.18 13.31
N ASP A 674 -10.70 -10.36 12.75
CA ASP A 674 -9.73 -11.44 12.77
C ASP A 674 -8.43 -11.02 12.06
N GLY A 675 -7.44 -10.60 12.85
CA GLY A 675 -6.11 -10.22 12.38
C GLY A 675 -5.21 -11.39 11.95
N THR A 676 -5.73 -12.62 11.84
CA THR A 676 -5.00 -13.80 11.31
C THR A 676 -5.44 -14.25 9.93
N ASP A 677 -6.59 -13.80 9.42
CA ASP A 677 -7.22 -14.43 8.27
C ASP A 677 -6.75 -14.02 6.86
N PRO A 678 -5.89 -13.01 6.59
CA PRO A 678 -5.65 -12.61 5.21
C PRO A 678 -4.89 -13.64 4.36
N ASN A 679 -4.27 -14.65 4.97
CA ASN A 679 -3.47 -15.66 4.25
C ASN A 679 -3.80 -17.12 4.55
N LEU A 680 -4.76 -17.39 5.43
CA LEU A 680 -5.18 -18.75 5.72
C LEU A 680 -6.22 -19.18 4.69
N ASP A 681 -6.02 -20.37 4.16
CA ASP A 681 -7.09 -21.04 3.43
C ASP A 681 -8.04 -21.63 4.46
N LEU A 682 -9.30 -21.21 4.35
CA LEU A 682 -10.41 -21.58 5.20
C LEU A 682 -11.44 -22.23 4.28
N PRO A 683 -11.27 -23.54 3.96
CA PRO A 683 -12.08 -24.17 2.92
C PRO A 683 -13.55 -24.15 3.30
N LEU A 684 -14.40 -23.73 2.36
CA LEU A 684 -15.85 -23.69 2.52
C LEU A 684 -16.51 -24.49 1.38
N PRO A 685 -17.61 -25.20 1.66
CA PRO A 685 -18.42 -25.83 0.62
C PRO A 685 -18.77 -24.87 -0.51
N ARG A 686 -18.88 -25.39 -1.74
CA ARG A 686 -19.28 -24.60 -2.92
C ARG A 686 -20.55 -23.79 -2.75
N SER A 687 -21.43 -24.17 -1.82
CA SER A 687 -22.67 -23.46 -1.52
C SER A 687 -22.90 -23.38 -0.01
N GLY A 688 -23.35 -22.22 0.45
CA GLY A 688 -23.63 -21.99 1.87
C GLY A 688 -24.06 -20.56 2.15
N GLU A 689 -24.53 -20.35 3.38
CA GLU A 689 -24.80 -19.03 3.94
C GLU A 689 -23.93 -18.85 5.19
N TYR A 690 -23.19 -17.75 5.24
CA TYR A 690 -22.23 -17.49 6.31
C TYR A 690 -22.46 -16.10 6.91
N VAL A 691 -22.29 -15.96 8.22
CA VAL A 691 -22.46 -14.70 8.95
C VAL A 691 -21.16 -14.25 9.61
N ARG A 692 -20.78 -13.00 9.41
CA ARG A 692 -19.64 -12.37 10.09
C ARG A 692 -20.07 -11.09 10.76
N THR A 693 -19.86 -11.02 12.08
CA THR A 693 -20.12 -9.82 12.87
C THR A 693 -18.91 -8.89 12.82
N LEU A 694 -19.11 -7.64 12.40
CA LEU A 694 -18.07 -6.60 12.33
C LEU A 694 -18.46 -5.39 13.18
N ARG A 695 -17.47 -4.68 13.73
CA ARG A 695 -17.68 -3.39 14.39
C ARG A 695 -17.65 -2.27 13.34
N VAL A 696 -18.70 -1.44 13.29
CA VAL A 696 -18.68 -0.19 12.50
C VAL A 696 -18.17 0.93 13.41
N ASP A 697 -17.04 1.53 13.05
CA ASP A 697 -16.36 2.52 13.87
C ASP A 697 -16.98 3.93 13.73
N PRO A 698 -17.44 4.57 14.82
CA PRO A 698 -18.00 5.92 14.78
C PRO A 698 -16.97 7.01 14.47
N GLN A 699 -15.67 6.77 14.66
CA GLN A 699 -14.60 7.75 14.44
C GLN A 699 -14.07 7.73 12.98
N GLN A 700 -14.70 6.97 12.08
CA GLN A 700 -14.38 6.87 10.65
C GLN A 700 -15.39 7.58 9.75
N GLN A 701 -15.11 7.56 8.43
CA GLN A 701 -16.02 7.95 7.36
C GLN A 701 -17.42 7.36 7.57
N ALA A 702 -18.44 8.20 7.39
CA ALA A 702 -19.82 7.83 7.67
C ALA A 702 -20.36 6.79 6.67
N GLN A 703 -19.88 6.80 5.42
CA GLN A 703 -20.21 5.81 4.42
C GLN A 703 -19.07 4.81 4.21
N ARG A 704 -19.39 3.50 4.15
CA ARG A 704 -18.44 2.41 3.90
C ARG A 704 -19.03 1.38 2.95
N CYS A 705 -18.27 0.97 1.94
CA CYS A 705 -18.70 -0.05 0.98
C CYS A 705 -17.97 -1.38 1.20
N PHE A 706 -18.73 -2.47 1.26
CA PHE A 706 -18.22 -3.83 1.49
C PHE A 706 -18.63 -4.76 0.35
N TYR A 707 -17.76 -5.71 0.02
CA TYR A 707 -18.04 -6.78 -0.93
C TYR A 707 -17.25 -8.04 -0.55
N ILE A 708 -17.57 -9.16 -1.17
CA ILE A 708 -16.87 -10.43 -0.98
C ILE A 708 -15.90 -10.65 -2.14
N VAL A 709 -14.69 -11.10 -1.83
CA VAL A 709 -13.78 -11.76 -2.76
C VAL A 709 -13.74 -13.24 -2.42
N GLY A 710 -14.06 -14.09 -3.39
CA GLY A 710 -13.94 -15.54 -3.27
C GLY A 710 -12.79 -16.08 -4.11
N ILE A 711 -12.06 -17.04 -3.56
CA ILE A 711 -11.03 -17.81 -4.26
C ILE A 711 -11.41 -19.28 -4.20
N THR A 712 -11.44 -19.94 -5.36
CA THR A 712 -11.73 -21.37 -5.46
C THR A 712 -10.50 -22.23 -5.21
N GLU A 713 -10.70 -23.55 -5.09
CA GLU A 713 -9.61 -24.53 -5.02
C GLU A 713 -8.72 -24.53 -6.29
N GLU A 714 -9.27 -24.15 -7.45
CA GLU A 714 -8.54 -24.02 -8.72
C GLU A 714 -7.90 -22.63 -8.93
N ASN A 715 -7.88 -21.78 -7.91
CA ASN A 715 -7.29 -20.43 -7.96
C ASN A 715 -7.96 -19.49 -8.97
N THR A 716 -9.27 -19.67 -9.17
CA THR A 716 -10.13 -18.68 -9.82
C THR A 716 -10.76 -17.76 -8.78
N ILE A 717 -11.23 -16.60 -9.24
CA ILE A 717 -11.61 -15.46 -8.41
C ILE A 717 -13.03 -15.04 -8.78
N ALA A 718 -13.84 -14.74 -7.77
CA ALA A 718 -15.19 -14.22 -7.93
C ALA A 718 -15.48 -13.09 -6.95
N TYR A 719 -16.45 -12.24 -7.32
CA TYR A 719 -16.87 -11.08 -6.54
C TYR A 719 -18.35 -11.10 -6.28
N SER A 720 -18.76 -10.64 -5.09
CA SER A 720 -20.15 -10.23 -4.88
C SER A 720 -20.40 -8.83 -5.42
N ARG A 721 -21.66 -8.47 -5.62
CA ARG A 721 -22.05 -7.05 -5.66
C ARG A 721 -21.73 -6.39 -4.30
N PRO A 722 -21.39 -5.10 -4.28
CA PRO A 722 -21.12 -4.38 -3.05
C PRO A 722 -22.41 -3.99 -2.31
N ILE A 723 -22.29 -3.80 -1.00
CA ILE A 723 -23.26 -3.09 -0.17
C ILE A 723 -22.62 -1.82 0.40
N SER A 724 -23.40 -0.77 0.58
CA SER A 724 -23.00 0.46 1.25
C SER A 724 -23.67 0.55 2.60
N LEU A 725 -22.88 0.71 3.66
CA LEU A 725 -23.36 1.07 4.99
C LEU A 725 -23.19 2.58 5.17
N VAL A 726 -24.31 3.25 5.42
CA VAL A 726 -24.34 4.69 5.71
C VAL A 726 -24.72 4.88 7.17
N ARG A 727 -23.83 5.50 7.96
CA ARG A 727 -24.05 5.72 9.38
C ARG A 727 -25.07 6.84 9.60
N THR A 728 -26.20 6.56 10.23
CA THR A 728 -27.14 7.63 10.66
C THR A 728 -26.92 7.98 12.13
N SER A 729 -26.99 9.27 12.46
CA SER A 729 -27.06 9.70 13.87
C SER A 729 -28.44 9.31 14.42
N SER A 730 -28.50 8.49 15.47
CA SER A 730 -29.74 8.32 16.22
C SER A 730 -29.86 9.49 17.19
N PRO A 731 -30.81 10.43 17.03
CA PRO A 731 -30.92 11.54 17.94
C PRO A 731 -31.32 11.03 19.32
N SER A 732 -30.48 11.27 20.32
CA SER A 732 -30.96 11.35 21.70
C SER A 732 -31.83 12.62 21.81
N ALA A 733 -32.94 12.57 22.55
CA ALA A 733 -34.00 13.59 22.54
C ALA A 733 -33.57 15.02 22.94
N ASN A 734 -32.31 15.24 23.35
CA ASN A 734 -31.77 16.52 23.82
C ASN A 734 -30.51 17.00 23.06
N GLU A 735 -30.06 16.30 22.02
CA GLU A 735 -28.97 16.79 21.17
C GLU A 735 -29.54 17.51 19.95
N VAL A 736 -29.19 18.79 19.79
CA VAL A 736 -29.49 19.56 18.57
C VAL A 736 -28.61 18.99 17.45
N VAL A 737 -29.16 18.04 16.69
CA VAL A 737 -28.52 17.46 15.51
C VAL A 737 -28.78 18.36 14.31
N ILE A 738 -27.76 19.09 13.87
CA ILE A 738 -27.67 19.55 12.47
C ILE A 738 -26.30 19.11 11.98
N ASP A 739 -26.31 18.01 11.24
CA ASP A 739 -25.51 17.68 10.05
C ASP A 739 -25.73 16.17 9.81
N ASP A 740 -27.00 15.82 9.54
CA ASP A 740 -27.43 14.47 9.14
C ASP A 740 -26.60 14.02 7.92
N VAL A 741 -26.43 12.72 7.70
CA VAL A 741 -25.77 12.18 6.48
C VAL A 741 -26.38 12.71 5.19
N ASN A 742 -27.62 13.22 5.25
CA ASN A 742 -28.33 13.90 4.17
C ASN A 742 -27.90 15.35 3.92
N THR A 743 -26.98 15.91 4.71
CA THR A 743 -26.52 17.30 4.57
C THR A 743 -25.66 17.44 3.31
N MET A 744 -26.10 18.28 2.38
CA MET A 744 -25.38 18.52 1.13
C MET A 744 -24.37 19.66 1.30
N LEU A 745 -23.11 19.38 1.05
CA LEU A 745 -21.99 20.32 1.10
C LEU A 745 -21.62 20.78 -0.30
N ASP A 746 -21.30 22.06 -0.44
CA ASP A 746 -20.63 22.57 -1.63
C ASP A 746 -19.13 22.26 -1.51
N VAL A 747 -18.65 21.37 -2.37
CA VAL A 747 -17.29 20.86 -2.30
C VAL A 747 -16.49 21.24 -3.56
N PRO A 748 -15.28 21.81 -3.42
CA PRO A 748 -14.44 22.15 -4.57
C PRO A 748 -13.63 20.92 -5.06
N LEU A 749 -13.53 20.78 -6.38
CA LEU A 749 -12.82 19.72 -7.10
C LEU A 749 -12.00 20.30 -8.24
N ILE A 750 -11.01 19.55 -8.71
CA ILE A 750 -10.26 19.82 -9.93
C ILE A 750 -10.75 18.89 -11.05
N ARG A 751 -11.07 19.42 -12.22
CA ARG A 751 -11.13 18.66 -13.48
C ARG A 751 -9.70 18.36 -13.90
N THR A 752 -9.25 17.14 -13.70
CA THR A 752 -7.84 16.82 -13.92
C THR A 752 -7.48 16.61 -15.39
N HIS A 753 -8.48 16.32 -16.25
CA HIS A 753 -8.31 15.98 -17.68
C HIS A 753 -7.41 14.76 -17.94
N GLY A 754 -7.18 13.93 -16.93
CA GLY A 754 -6.34 12.73 -17.00
C GLY A 754 -6.52 11.85 -15.77
N SER A 755 -5.88 10.68 -15.78
CA SER A 755 -5.83 9.83 -14.59
C SER A 755 -4.90 10.46 -13.56
N PHE A 756 -5.07 10.14 -12.28
CA PHE A 756 -4.22 10.67 -11.23
C PHE A 756 -2.73 10.31 -11.45
N ASP A 757 -2.45 9.11 -11.97
CA ASP A 757 -1.10 8.64 -12.29
C ASP A 757 -0.41 9.53 -13.35
N ASP A 758 -1.16 10.16 -14.26
CA ASP A 758 -0.60 11.02 -15.33
C ASP A 758 0.12 12.27 -14.79
N PHE A 759 -0.19 12.65 -13.54
CA PHE A 759 0.35 13.86 -12.92
C PHE A 759 1.37 13.58 -11.84
N ILE A 760 1.79 12.32 -11.64
CA ILE A 760 2.78 11.97 -10.62
C ILE A 760 4.17 11.89 -11.24
N ASN A 761 5.08 12.72 -10.72
CA ASN A 761 6.48 12.67 -11.10
C ASN A 761 7.17 11.49 -10.38
N ASP A 762 7.50 10.45 -11.15
CA ASP A 762 8.16 9.23 -10.69
C ASP A 762 9.42 9.44 -9.84
N SER A 763 10.22 10.46 -10.15
CA SER A 763 11.50 10.71 -9.47
C SER A 763 11.36 11.39 -8.11
N THR A 764 10.31 12.20 -7.96
CA THR A 764 10.08 12.99 -6.74
C THR A 764 8.89 12.51 -5.95
N ALA A 765 8.06 11.63 -6.50
CA ALA A 765 6.80 11.25 -5.89
C ALA A 765 5.85 12.46 -5.66
N ARG A 766 6.04 13.61 -6.34
CA ARG A 766 5.17 14.79 -6.24
C ARG A 766 4.18 14.84 -7.40
N CYS A 767 3.05 15.49 -7.16
CA CYS A 767 2.19 15.94 -8.24
C CYS A 767 2.94 17.01 -9.06
N ALA A 768 3.03 16.82 -10.38
CA ALA A 768 3.57 17.78 -11.35
C ALA A 768 2.75 19.09 -11.39
N ASN A 769 1.53 19.04 -10.83
CA ASN A 769 0.62 20.14 -10.63
C ASN A 769 0.35 21.00 -11.88
N PRO A 770 -0.24 20.41 -12.95
CA PRO A 770 -0.55 21.17 -14.16
C PRO A 770 -1.80 22.06 -14.03
N PHE A 771 -2.48 22.03 -12.89
CA PHE A 771 -3.83 22.59 -12.73
C PHE A 771 -3.83 24.12 -12.59
N ILE A 772 -4.88 24.74 -13.12
CA ILE A 772 -5.16 26.18 -13.04
C ILE A 772 -6.52 26.44 -12.41
N ALA A 773 -6.81 27.70 -12.06
CA ALA A 773 -8.03 28.07 -11.35
C ALA A 773 -9.30 27.66 -12.13
N GLU A 774 -9.25 27.68 -13.46
CA GLU A 774 -10.34 27.29 -14.37
C GLU A 774 -10.66 25.79 -14.32
N ASP A 775 -9.71 24.96 -13.86
CA ASP A 775 -9.95 23.53 -13.63
C ASP A 775 -10.78 23.29 -12.36
N VAL A 776 -10.85 24.27 -11.46
CA VAL A 776 -11.61 24.14 -10.21
C VAL A 776 -13.10 24.34 -10.47
N TYR A 777 -13.91 23.42 -9.95
CA TYR A 777 -15.36 23.52 -9.98
C TYR A 777 -15.96 23.05 -8.66
N THR A 778 -17.19 23.47 -8.38
CA THR A 778 -17.91 23.09 -7.16
C THR A 778 -19.02 22.11 -7.51
N MET A 779 -19.24 21.12 -6.66
CA MET A 779 -20.40 20.24 -6.74
C MET A 779 -21.04 20.06 -5.36
N LYS A 780 -22.30 19.61 -5.33
CA LYS A 780 -23.00 19.25 -4.10
C LYS A 780 -22.81 17.77 -3.79
N LEU A 781 -22.31 17.44 -2.61
CA LEU A 781 -22.19 16.06 -2.12
C LEU A 781 -22.71 15.91 -0.69
N PRO A 782 -23.25 14.74 -0.32
CA PRO A 782 -23.55 14.41 1.07
C PRO A 782 -22.30 14.56 1.96
N ALA A 783 -22.47 15.09 3.16
CA ALA A 783 -21.40 15.18 4.15
C ALA A 783 -20.82 13.80 4.51
N ALA A 784 -21.64 12.76 4.39
CA ALA A 784 -21.25 11.37 4.62
C ALA A 784 -20.14 10.86 3.68
N ASP A 785 -20.02 11.46 2.49
CA ASP A 785 -19.04 11.11 1.46
C ASP A 785 -17.67 11.77 1.69
N VAL A 786 -17.60 12.74 2.60
CA VAL A 786 -16.38 13.48 2.88
C VAL A 786 -15.50 12.69 3.85
N PRO A 787 -14.20 12.47 3.53
CA PRO A 787 -13.25 11.96 4.49
C PRO A 787 -13.21 12.77 5.79
N TYR A 788 -13.41 12.12 6.94
CA TYR A 788 -13.38 12.77 8.25
C TYR A 788 -12.63 11.93 9.26
N TYR A 789 -11.71 12.56 9.99
CA TYR A 789 -10.95 11.96 11.07
C TYR A 789 -11.01 12.86 12.29
N LEU A 790 -11.37 12.27 13.42
CA LEU A 790 -11.44 12.92 14.73
C LEU A 790 -10.50 12.20 15.69
N LEU A 791 -9.64 12.95 16.36
CA LEU A 791 -9.01 12.57 17.62
C LEU A 791 -9.66 13.40 18.72
N ASP A 792 -10.63 12.80 19.40
CA ASP A 792 -11.39 13.45 20.46
C ASP A 792 -10.73 13.36 21.84
N MET A 793 -9.64 12.60 21.96
CA MET A 793 -8.88 12.40 23.19
C MET A 793 -9.71 11.78 24.33
N GLU A 794 -10.70 10.95 24.01
CA GLU A 794 -11.51 10.23 25.01
C GLU A 794 -11.05 8.79 25.26
N GLU A 795 -9.85 8.42 24.79
CA GLU A 795 -9.24 7.14 25.14
C GLU A 795 -8.84 7.07 26.61
N ASP A 796 -8.63 8.23 27.27
CA ASP A 796 -8.27 8.43 28.68
C ASP A 796 -6.95 7.78 29.14
N ALA A 797 -6.35 6.90 28.32
CA ALA A 797 -5.15 6.15 28.62
C ALA A 797 -4.51 5.52 27.36
N GLY A 798 -3.30 5.01 27.53
CA GLY A 798 -2.53 4.35 26.49
C GLY A 798 -1.81 5.32 25.56
N THR A 799 -1.21 4.75 24.52
CA THR A 799 -0.39 5.48 23.52
C THR A 799 -1.02 5.49 22.14
N LEU A 800 -2.23 4.96 21.99
CA LEU A 800 -2.89 4.76 20.70
C LEU A 800 -4.18 5.56 20.72
N LEU A 801 -4.40 6.31 19.65
CA LEU A 801 -5.54 7.20 19.47
C LEU A 801 -6.33 6.73 18.24
N ASN A 802 -7.65 6.76 18.33
CA ASN A 802 -8.56 6.25 17.31
C ASN A 802 -8.19 4.79 16.89
N ASP A 803 -7.88 3.95 17.87
CA ASP A 803 -7.50 2.54 17.71
C ASP A 803 -8.67 1.60 18.05
N CYS A 804 -9.75 1.70 17.29
CA CYS A 804 -10.93 0.86 17.42
C CYS A 804 -10.79 -0.55 16.79
N ALA A 805 -9.54 -0.97 16.52
CA ALA A 805 -9.11 -2.32 16.16
C ALA A 805 -9.60 -2.98 14.87
N MET A 806 -10.39 -2.32 14.02
CA MET A 806 -10.46 -2.73 12.62
C MET A 806 -9.04 -2.51 12.04
N GLY A 807 -8.45 -3.51 11.39
CA GLY A 807 -7.00 -3.53 11.08
C GLY A 807 -6.44 -2.32 10.32
N HIS A 808 -7.30 -1.44 9.77
CA HIS A 808 -6.92 -0.43 8.77
C HIS A 808 -7.61 0.92 8.96
N ASN A 809 -7.57 1.49 10.16
CA ASN A 809 -8.12 2.83 10.33
C ASN A 809 -7.16 3.87 9.74
N LEU A 810 -7.50 4.39 8.55
CA LEU A 810 -7.18 5.78 8.21
C LEU A 810 -7.71 6.65 9.36
N GLY A 811 -6.93 7.64 9.82
CA GLY A 811 -7.28 8.41 11.02
C GLY A 811 -6.66 7.92 12.32
N ARG A 812 -6.11 6.69 12.35
CA ARG A 812 -5.41 6.16 13.53
C ARG A 812 -4.16 6.97 13.83
N ALA A 813 -3.89 7.19 15.11
CA ALA A 813 -2.70 7.89 15.57
C ALA A 813 -2.04 7.23 16.78
N TRP A 814 -0.82 7.64 17.10
CA TRP A 814 -0.09 7.19 18.28
C TRP A 814 0.77 8.29 18.89
N ILE A 815 0.96 8.19 20.20
CA ILE A 815 1.75 9.12 21.01
C ILE A 815 3.21 8.63 21.05
N LYS A 816 4.16 9.55 20.89
CA LYS A 816 5.61 9.35 21.05
C LYS A 816 6.18 10.49 21.90
N GLY A 817 7.17 10.23 22.73
CA GLY A 817 7.76 11.25 23.59
C GLY A 817 6.96 11.51 24.88
N LYS A 818 7.13 12.70 25.47
CA LYS A 818 6.56 13.03 26.79
C LYS A 818 5.17 13.65 26.67
N ALA A 819 4.15 12.92 27.10
CA ALA A 819 2.78 13.39 27.19
C ALA A 819 2.09 12.83 28.44
N GLN A 820 0.96 13.42 28.81
CA GLN A 820 0.13 12.98 29.94
C GLN A 820 -1.35 13.12 29.60
N TRP A 821 -2.14 12.11 29.95
CA TRP A 821 -3.59 12.18 29.93
C TRP A 821 -4.11 13.04 31.09
N VAL A 822 -5.02 13.97 30.79
CA VAL A 822 -5.64 14.86 31.79
C VAL A 822 -7.16 14.86 31.63
N THR A 823 -7.89 15.00 32.74
CA THR A 823 -9.37 14.88 32.77
C THR A 823 -10.10 16.22 32.64
N ASN A 824 -9.36 17.32 32.54
CA ASN A 824 -9.88 18.69 32.38
C ASN A 824 -9.65 19.19 30.95
N GLY A 825 -10.02 18.39 29.97
CA GLY A 825 -10.00 18.74 28.55
C GLY A 825 -10.98 19.87 28.22
N PHE A 826 -10.99 20.27 26.94
CA PHE A 826 -12.04 21.14 26.43
C PHE A 826 -13.38 20.39 26.47
N LYS A 827 -13.36 19.08 26.15
CA LYS A 827 -14.47 18.16 26.30
C LYS A 827 -13.92 16.83 26.81
N GLY A 828 -14.30 16.42 28.01
CA GLY A 828 -13.80 15.17 28.59
C GLY A 828 -12.30 15.24 28.88
N SER A 829 -11.56 14.24 28.38
CA SER A 829 -10.11 14.16 28.55
C SER A 829 -9.33 14.91 27.46
N ALA A 830 -8.07 15.21 27.75
CA ALA A 830 -7.15 15.84 26.80
C ALA A 830 -5.72 15.29 26.98
N LEU A 831 -4.84 15.64 26.05
CA LEU A 831 -3.40 15.32 26.13
C LEU A 831 -2.57 16.56 26.41
N LYS A 832 -1.81 16.52 27.50
CA LYS A 832 -0.80 17.53 27.85
C LYS A 832 0.58 17.11 27.32
N PHE A 833 1.26 18.00 26.62
CA PHE A 833 2.58 17.78 26.03
C PHE A 833 3.70 18.51 26.77
N GLU A 834 4.84 17.82 26.93
CA GLU A 834 6.09 18.33 27.52
C GLU A 834 7.31 17.90 26.66
N ASP A 835 7.21 18.01 25.32
CA ASP A 835 8.07 17.37 24.28
C ASP A 835 7.59 15.98 23.82
N GLY A 836 6.27 15.83 23.67
CA GLY A 836 5.65 14.68 23.01
C GLY A 836 5.03 15.06 21.67
N THR A 837 4.68 14.04 20.90
CA THR A 837 4.13 14.17 19.55
C THR A 837 3.04 13.13 19.32
N ILE A 838 1.99 13.51 18.62
CA ILE A 838 1.05 12.54 18.03
C ILE A 838 1.47 12.33 16.58
N HIS A 839 1.60 11.08 16.17
CA HIS A 839 1.78 10.72 14.77
C HIS A 839 0.49 10.08 14.25
N TYR A 840 0.00 10.56 13.12
CA TYR A 840 -1.04 9.86 12.36
C TYR A 840 -0.41 8.77 11.51
N ARG A 841 -1.19 7.72 11.23
CA ARG A 841 -0.85 6.75 10.18
C ARG A 841 -0.69 7.47 8.84
N SER A 842 0.25 6.99 8.03
CA SER A 842 0.33 7.37 6.62
C SER A 842 -1.00 7.13 5.90
N LYS A 843 -1.23 7.87 4.80
CA LYS A 843 -2.50 7.86 4.03
C LYS A 843 -3.72 8.46 4.74
N THR A 844 -3.55 9.10 5.90
CA THR A 844 -4.67 9.74 6.61
C THR A 844 -5.00 11.14 6.07
N PHE A 845 -4.05 11.82 5.42
CA PHE A 845 -4.24 13.20 5.01
C PHE A 845 -4.90 13.30 3.61
N PRO A 846 -5.96 14.11 3.43
CA PRO A 846 -6.61 14.32 2.13
C PRO A 846 -5.71 15.03 1.10
N HIS A 847 -5.83 14.69 -0.19
CA HIS A 847 -5.01 15.27 -1.27
C HIS A 847 -5.48 16.65 -1.76
N GLY A 848 -6.79 16.89 -1.74
CA GLY A 848 -7.43 18.10 -2.28
C GLY A 848 -7.73 19.17 -1.24
N ALA A 849 -8.92 19.76 -1.34
CA ALA A 849 -9.41 20.68 -0.33
C ALA A 849 -9.43 20.02 1.05
N VAL A 850 -9.09 20.79 2.07
CA VAL A 850 -8.96 20.26 3.43
C VAL A 850 -9.23 21.36 4.45
N THR A 851 -9.86 20.96 5.55
CA THR A 851 -9.97 21.75 6.76
C THR A 851 -9.27 20.98 7.89
N VAL A 852 -8.29 21.62 8.53
CA VAL A 852 -7.66 21.13 9.76
C VAL A 852 -8.18 21.99 10.91
N SER A 853 -8.63 21.36 11.99
CA SER A 853 -9.16 22.04 13.18
C SER A 853 -8.60 21.38 14.44
N MET A 854 -8.33 22.18 15.48
CA MET A 854 -7.87 21.68 16.79
C MET A 854 -8.22 22.64 17.93
N ARG A 855 -8.39 22.07 19.13
CA ARG A 855 -8.37 22.83 20.39
C ARG A 855 -6.98 22.77 21.00
N VAL A 856 -6.47 23.94 21.35
CA VAL A 856 -5.19 24.07 22.03
C VAL A 856 -5.33 24.96 23.25
N GLN A 857 -4.65 24.58 24.33
CA GLN A 857 -4.38 25.47 25.45
C GLN A 857 -2.87 25.54 25.64
N MET A 858 -2.30 26.71 25.40
CA MET A 858 -0.85 26.91 25.44
C MET A 858 -0.51 28.29 26.01
N GLN A 859 0.77 28.50 26.29
CA GLN A 859 1.33 29.80 26.63
C GLN A 859 2.24 30.27 25.49
N PRO A 860 2.35 31.57 25.24
CA PRO A 860 3.33 32.11 24.30
C PRO A 860 4.75 31.65 24.68
N ALA A 861 5.54 31.27 23.67
CA ALA A 861 6.92 30.84 23.82
C ALA A 861 7.89 31.85 23.16
N ASP A 862 9.16 31.83 23.55
CA ASP A 862 10.23 32.65 22.97
C ASP A 862 10.65 32.20 21.57
N LYS A 863 10.26 30.98 21.19
CA LYS A 863 10.49 30.38 19.87
C LYS A 863 9.17 29.95 19.22
N PRO A 864 9.11 29.90 17.88
CA PRO A 864 7.97 29.29 17.19
C PRO A 864 7.74 27.84 17.64
N GLN A 865 6.49 27.49 17.92
CA GLN A 865 6.06 26.14 18.29
C GLN A 865 5.22 25.51 17.18
N ILE A 866 5.59 24.30 16.77
CA ILE A 866 4.87 23.56 15.72
C ILE A 866 3.63 22.91 16.33
N LEU A 867 2.46 23.28 15.84
CA LEU A 867 1.21 22.61 16.21
C LEU A 867 1.02 21.36 15.36
N MET A 868 1.21 21.48 14.06
CA MET A 868 1.09 20.38 13.12
C MET A 868 2.11 20.51 12.00
N ALA A 869 2.67 19.38 11.59
CA ALA A 869 3.45 19.29 10.38
C ALA A 869 3.14 17.98 9.67
N ASP A 870 2.77 18.11 8.40
CA ASP A 870 2.66 16.99 7.50
C ASP A 870 4.08 16.53 7.10
N GLY A 871 4.56 15.36 7.55
CA GLY A 871 5.91 14.85 7.22
C GLY A 871 6.91 14.84 8.37
N GLY A 872 7.05 13.69 9.04
CA GLY A 872 7.95 13.51 10.19
C GLY A 872 9.30 12.84 9.88
N TYR A 873 9.37 11.81 9.05
CA TYR A 873 10.58 10.97 8.89
C TYR A 873 11.41 11.33 7.65
N TRP A 874 12.60 10.71 7.48
CA TRP A 874 13.63 10.80 6.39
C TRP A 874 13.14 10.85 4.92
N GLN A 875 11.84 10.95 4.69
CA GLN A 875 11.21 11.60 3.54
C GLN A 875 11.95 12.92 3.29
N GLN A 876 12.50 13.11 2.08
CA GLN A 876 13.36 14.26 1.79
C GLN A 876 12.70 15.55 2.29
N ALA A 877 13.47 16.41 2.97
CA ALA A 877 12.96 17.67 3.49
C ALA A 877 12.15 18.38 2.39
N ARG A 878 10.87 18.72 2.67
CA ARG A 878 9.87 19.40 1.79
C ARG A 878 8.73 18.55 1.19
N PHE A 879 8.39 17.36 1.70
CA PHE A 879 7.26 16.56 1.18
C PHE A 879 5.90 16.76 1.88
N GLY A 880 5.85 17.42 3.03
CA GLY A 880 4.60 17.80 3.68
C GLY A 880 3.74 18.76 2.89
N MET A 881 2.41 18.62 2.93
CA MET A 881 1.51 19.57 2.27
C MET A 881 1.35 20.81 3.15
N ILE A 882 1.14 20.63 4.47
CA ILE A 882 0.82 21.72 5.39
C ILE A 882 1.73 21.69 6.63
N ASP A 883 2.25 22.87 7.01
CA ASP A 883 2.74 23.17 8.35
C ASP A 883 1.84 24.20 9.03
N LEU A 884 1.63 24.04 10.33
CA LEU A 884 0.90 24.96 11.21
C LEU A 884 1.70 25.19 12.48
N SER A 885 1.97 26.44 12.81
CA SER A 885 2.78 26.82 13.96
C SER A 885 2.29 28.11 14.62
N VAL A 886 2.55 28.26 15.91
CA VAL A 886 2.40 29.52 16.63
C VAL A 886 3.78 30.16 16.72
N GLN A 887 3.92 31.38 16.22
CA GLN A 887 5.18 32.12 16.22
C GLN A 887 5.47 32.71 17.61
N ALA A 888 6.69 33.21 17.81
CA ALA A 888 7.10 33.82 19.08
C ALA A 888 6.26 35.05 19.50
N ASP A 889 5.62 35.73 18.54
CA ASP A 889 4.68 36.83 18.79
C ASP A 889 3.24 36.35 19.08
N GLY A 890 3.03 35.03 19.21
CA GLY A 890 1.73 34.41 19.44
C GLY A 890 0.84 34.32 18.20
N LYS A 891 1.27 34.82 17.04
CA LYS A 891 0.48 34.73 15.79
C LYS A 891 0.62 33.34 15.18
N ILE A 892 -0.43 32.91 14.50
CA ILE A 892 -0.50 31.63 13.82
C ILE A 892 0.09 31.80 12.43
N ARG A 893 0.94 30.86 12.02
CA ARG A 893 1.43 30.73 10.66
C ARG A 893 1.04 29.37 10.14
N ALA A 894 0.45 29.34 8.95
CA ALA A 894 0.33 28.12 8.16
C ALA A 894 1.04 28.28 6.82
N SER A 895 1.75 27.25 6.40
CA SER A 895 2.29 27.19 5.04
C SER A 895 1.82 25.94 4.32
N ARG A 896 1.53 26.09 3.03
CA ARG A 896 1.27 24.99 2.10
C ARG A 896 2.47 24.84 1.18
N HIS A 897 3.16 23.71 1.19
CA HIS A 897 4.25 23.45 0.24
C HIS A 897 3.70 22.73 -0.98
N HIS A 898 4.24 22.98 -2.17
CA HIS A 898 3.90 22.31 -3.43
C HIS A 898 5.10 22.28 -4.39
N ILE A 899 4.97 21.67 -5.58
CA ILE A 899 6.12 21.51 -6.51
C ILE A 899 6.75 22.83 -6.97
N HIS A 900 5.96 23.91 -7.03
CA HIS A 900 6.44 25.25 -7.41
C HIS A 900 6.96 26.13 -6.25
N GLY A 901 6.92 25.69 -4.99
CA GLY A 901 7.29 26.54 -3.85
C GLY A 901 6.40 26.32 -2.63
N SER A 902 6.07 27.40 -1.93
CA SER A 902 5.15 27.37 -0.79
C SER A 902 4.33 28.64 -0.67
N ASP A 903 3.05 28.48 -0.34
CA ASP A 903 2.15 29.55 0.03
C ASP A 903 2.16 29.69 1.56
N THR A 904 2.07 30.91 2.09
CA THR A 904 2.08 31.14 3.55
C THR A 904 1.05 32.17 3.93
N VAL A 905 0.21 31.82 4.91
CA VAL A 905 -0.76 32.72 5.55
C VAL A 905 -0.37 32.91 7.01
N LYS A 906 -0.48 34.14 7.50
CA LYS A 906 -0.24 34.50 8.90
C LYS A 906 -1.50 35.13 9.47
N SER A 907 -1.79 34.86 10.73
CA SER A 907 -2.85 35.57 11.42
C SER A 907 -2.42 37.01 11.72
N ASP A 908 -3.37 37.93 11.71
CA ASP A 908 -3.19 39.30 12.23
C ASP A 908 -3.31 39.34 13.77
N THR A 909 -4.00 38.36 14.34
CA THR A 909 -4.36 38.22 15.75
C THR A 909 -3.51 37.15 16.42
N ALA A 910 -2.97 37.46 17.61
CA ALA A 910 -2.23 36.51 18.44
C ALA A 910 -3.18 35.63 19.25
N ILE A 911 -2.72 34.41 19.59
CA ILE A 911 -3.46 33.47 20.41
C ILE A 911 -3.66 34.01 21.84
N GLY A 912 -4.85 33.82 22.40
CA GLY A 912 -5.18 34.18 23.79
C GLY A 912 -4.86 33.08 24.81
N SER A 913 -5.12 33.36 26.08
CA SER A 913 -5.03 32.36 27.16
C SER A 913 -6.23 31.41 27.18
N GLY A 914 -6.05 30.21 27.77
CA GLY A 914 -7.12 29.20 27.89
C GLY A 914 -7.29 28.37 26.63
N TRP A 915 -8.44 27.71 26.48
CA TRP A 915 -8.76 26.93 25.28
C TRP A 915 -9.05 27.84 24.09
N GLN A 916 -8.32 27.61 23.01
CA GLN A 916 -8.43 28.33 21.75
C GLN A 916 -8.72 27.34 20.64
N HIS A 917 -9.55 27.74 19.68
CA HIS A 917 -9.83 26.96 18.49
C HIS A 917 -9.07 27.53 17.31
N ILE A 918 -8.24 26.71 16.69
CA ILE A 918 -7.49 27.06 15.49
C ILE A 918 -8.00 26.20 14.37
N ALA A 919 -8.35 26.82 13.25
CA ALA A 919 -8.66 26.10 12.02
C ALA A 919 -7.95 26.71 10.81
N LEU A 920 -7.55 25.85 9.88
CA LEU A 920 -7.02 26.20 8.57
C LEU A 920 -7.93 25.57 7.51
N VAL A 921 -8.45 26.40 6.61
CA VAL A 921 -9.24 25.96 5.46
C VAL A 921 -8.45 26.20 4.19
N TYR A 922 -8.30 25.17 3.36
CA TYR A 922 -7.78 25.25 2.00
C TYR A 922 -8.86 24.75 1.01
N ASP A 923 -9.27 25.60 0.07
CA ASP A 923 -10.40 25.35 -0.84
C ASP A 923 -9.99 25.12 -2.31
N LEU A 924 -8.72 24.78 -2.54
CA LEU A 924 -8.03 24.73 -3.85
C LEU A 924 -7.59 26.08 -4.42
N THR A 925 -8.24 27.18 -4.06
CA THR A 925 -7.96 28.52 -4.61
C THR A 925 -7.56 29.56 -3.56
N SER A 926 -7.76 29.26 -2.29
CA SER A 926 -7.47 30.13 -1.15
C SER A 926 -7.08 29.31 0.08
N MET A 927 -6.35 29.96 1.00
CA MET A 927 -6.13 29.47 2.36
C MET A 927 -6.61 30.51 3.36
N THR A 928 -7.39 30.09 4.36
CA THR A 928 -7.91 30.97 5.41
C THR A 928 -7.63 30.38 6.79
N LEU A 929 -7.02 31.17 7.67
CA LEU A 929 -6.85 30.87 9.08
C LEU A 929 -8.02 31.43 9.88
N TYR A 930 -8.51 30.62 10.82
CA TYR A 930 -9.54 30.99 11.78
C TYR A 930 -9.03 30.82 13.20
N LEU A 931 -9.40 31.76 14.07
CA LEU A 931 -9.20 31.71 15.51
C LEU A 931 -10.55 31.93 16.19
N ASN A 932 -10.99 30.96 16.99
CA ASN A 932 -12.26 30.98 17.71
C ASN A 932 -13.46 31.26 16.77
N GLY A 933 -13.52 30.56 15.64
CA GLY A 933 -14.58 30.69 14.64
C GLY A 933 -14.45 31.90 13.70
N LYS A 934 -13.55 32.85 13.98
CA LYS A 934 -13.40 34.09 13.18
C LYS A 934 -12.19 34.02 12.24
N PRO A 935 -12.29 34.51 10.98
CA PRO A 935 -11.15 34.57 10.08
C PRO A 935 -10.13 35.61 10.59
N VAL A 936 -8.86 35.22 10.63
CA VAL A 936 -7.73 36.05 11.12
C VAL A 936 -6.59 36.17 10.12
N GLY A 937 -6.67 35.49 8.98
CA GLY A 937 -5.70 35.61 7.90
C GLY A 937 -6.18 34.89 6.65
N ARG A 938 -5.90 35.43 5.47
CA ARG A 938 -6.30 34.85 4.19
C ARG A 938 -5.29 35.14 3.09
N ILE A 939 -5.13 34.18 2.20
CA ILE A 939 -4.45 34.34 0.90
C ILE A 939 -5.34 33.75 -0.19
N ASP A 940 -5.41 34.44 -1.32
CA ASP A 940 -6.26 34.11 -2.47
C ASP A 940 -5.41 33.77 -3.70
N HIS A 941 -6.07 33.35 -4.78
CA HIS A 941 -5.46 33.06 -6.09
C HIS A 941 -4.33 32.01 -6.03
N LEU A 942 -4.47 31.05 -5.12
CA LEU A 942 -3.55 29.93 -5.04
C LEU A 942 -3.67 29.06 -6.28
N ARG A 943 -2.54 28.46 -6.68
CA ARG A 943 -2.58 27.39 -7.67
C ARG A 943 -3.27 26.16 -7.04
N PRO A 944 -4.34 25.64 -7.67
CA PRO A 944 -4.94 24.40 -7.21
C PRO A 944 -3.95 23.26 -7.38
N THR A 945 -4.01 22.31 -6.45
CA THR A 945 -3.21 21.09 -6.50
C THR A 945 -3.95 19.99 -5.76
N TYR A 946 -3.96 18.80 -6.35
CA TYR A 946 -4.08 17.57 -5.58
C TYR A 946 -2.68 17.16 -5.17
N GLN A 947 -2.34 17.40 -3.90
CA GLN A 947 -1.01 17.12 -3.44
C GLN A 947 -0.92 15.80 -2.72
N ARG A 948 0.00 15.00 -3.23
CA ARG A 948 0.46 13.77 -2.63
C ARG A 948 1.34 14.05 -1.42
N THR A 949 1.00 13.46 -0.28
CA THR A 949 1.90 13.37 0.87
C THR A 949 1.83 11.96 1.44
N HIS A 950 2.74 11.10 0.97
CA HIS A 950 3.06 9.88 1.72
C HIS A 950 3.83 10.33 2.95
N SER A 951 3.12 10.84 3.93
CA SER A 951 3.68 11.45 5.12
C SER A 951 3.02 10.82 6.32
N VAL A 952 3.69 10.96 7.45
CA VAL A 952 3.13 10.68 8.76
C VAL A 952 2.85 12.06 9.34
N PRO A 953 1.63 12.60 9.22
CA PRO A 953 1.29 13.87 9.84
C PRO A 953 1.59 13.79 11.34
N SER A 954 2.15 14.86 11.87
CA SER A 954 2.54 14.95 13.27
C SER A 954 1.90 16.16 13.93
N ILE A 955 1.37 15.98 15.12
CA ILE A 955 0.88 17.06 16.00
C ILE A 955 1.88 17.21 17.14
N GLY A 956 2.19 18.46 17.50
CA GLY A 956 3.01 18.84 18.64
C GLY A 956 4.51 18.99 18.31
N PHE A 957 5.06 18.19 17.40
CA PHE A 957 6.41 18.40 16.83
C PHE A 957 6.67 17.43 15.67
N SER A 958 7.63 17.75 14.79
CA SER A 958 8.08 16.83 13.73
C SER A 958 9.53 16.38 13.91
N ASP A 959 9.81 15.15 13.49
CA ASP A 959 11.16 14.59 13.50
C ASP A 959 12.09 15.36 12.50
N ILE A 960 11.54 15.99 11.45
CA ILE A 960 12.26 16.94 10.56
C ILE A 960 12.67 18.21 11.32
N ALA A 961 11.74 18.84 12.04
CA ALA A 961 12.01 20.03 12.84
C ALA A 961 13.01 19.77 13.97
N ARG A 962 13.15 18.51 14.41
CA ARG A 962 14.16 18.09 15.38
C ARG A 962 15.59 18.33 14.90
N GLY A 963 15.85 18.36 13.59
CA GLY A 963 17.14 18.77 13.02
C GLY A 963 17.39 20.28 13.05
N LEU A 964 16.35 21.08 13.27
CA LEU A 964 16.35 22.55 13.29
C LEU A 964 16.07 23.10 14.70
N LYS A 965 16.37 22.33 15.76
CA LYS A 965 16.05 22.65 17.17
C LYS A 965 16.50 24.04 17.64
N GLU A 966 17.50 24.63 16.98
CA GLU A 966 17.96 25.97 17.33
C GLU A 966 16.92 27.05 16.95
N GLU A 967 16.09 26.80 15.93
CA GLU A 967 15.13 27.75 15.33
C GLU A 967 13.66 27.53 15.72
N VAL A 968 13.27 26.31 16.11
CA VAL A 968 11.87 25.93 16.44
C VAL A 968 11.77 25.04 17.68
N ALA A 969 10.71 25.20 18.46
CA ALA A 969 10.46 24.43 19.68
C ALA A 969 9.30 23.42 19.52
N PRO A 970 9.34 22.29 20.26
CA PRO A 970 8.16 21.44 20.46
C PRO A 970 7.01 22.20 21.11
N PHE A 971 5.78 21.83 20.74
CA PHE A 971 4.58 22.29 21.41
C PHE A 971 4.61 21.88 22.88
N THR A 972 4.22 22.82 23.74
CA THR A 972 4.04 22.60 25.17
C THR A 972 2.69 23.20 25.55
N GLY A 973 1.78 22.37 26.03
CA GLY A 973 0.38 22.75 26.26
C GLY A 973 -0.55 21.54 26.23
N MET A 974 -1.85 21.78 26.18
CA MET A 974 -2.87 20.74 26.05
C MET A 974 -3.52 20.80 24.67
N ILE A 975 -3.83 19.62 24.12
CA ILE A 975 -4.52 19.43 22.84
C ILE A 975 -5.77 18.58 23.05
N ASP A 976 -6.84 18.93 22.36
CA ASP A 976 -8.13 18.24 22.34
C ASP A 976 -8.82 18.46 20.96
N GLN A 977 -9.82 17.66 20.62
CA GLN A 977 -10.67 17.74 19.42
C GLN A 977 -9.90 18.06 18.13
N VAL A 978 -8.98 17.18 17.73
CA VAL A 978 -8.22 17.37 16.48
C VAL A 978 -8.96 16.73 15.33
N GLU A 979 -9.25 17.53 14.31
CA GLU A 979 -10.06 17.15 13.16
C GLU A 979 -9.33 17.39 11.85
N ILE A 980 -9.38 16.38 10.97
CA ILE A 980 -8.98 16.49 9.57
C ILE A 980 -10.22 16.18 8.72
N ILE A 981 -10.70 17.21 8.04
CA ILE A 981 -11.93 17.17 7.24
C ILE A 981 -11.51 17.34 5.77
N GLY A 982 -11.84 16.34 4.95
CA GLY A 982 -11.40 16.22 3.56
C GLY A 982 -12.06 17.16 2.57
N THR A 983 -12.61 18.29 3.03
CA THR A 983 -13.19 19.36 2.23
C THR A 983 -12.94 20.73 2.88
N SER A 984 -13.20 21.81 2.14
CA SER A 984 -13.23 23.16 2.69
C SER A 984 -14.56 23.45 3.38
N LEU A 985 -14.51 23.90 4.65
CA LEU A 985 -15.69 24.39 5.35
C LEU A 985 -15.93 25.88 5.09
N THR A 986 -17.20 26.25 5.01
CA THR A 986 -17.64 27.66 4.95
C THR A 986 -17.45 28.38 6.29
N PRO A 987 -17.40 29.73 6.32
CA PRO A 987 -17.26 30.47 7.57
C PRO A 987 -18.32 30.13 8.63
N SER A 988 -19.57 29.90 8.23
CA SER A 988 -20.64 29.50 9.16
C SER A 988 -20.44 28.09 9.71
N GLN A 989 -19.92 27.16 8.90
CA GLN A 989 -19.57 25.82 9.35
C GLN A 989 -18.38 25.84 10.31
N ILE A 990 -17.38 26.70 10.08
CA ILE A 990 -16.27 26.90 11.03
C ILE A 990 -16.75 27.52 12.35
N GLN A 991 -17.68 28.47 12.30
CA GLN A 991 -18.28 29.03 13.51
C GLN A 991 -19.07 27.95 14.28
N SER A 992 -19.84 27.12 13.59
CA SER A 992 -20.57 25.99 14.20
C SER A 992 -19.60 24.96 14.79
N LEU A 993 -18.49 24.67 14.10
CA LEU A 993 -17.41 23.81 14.59
C LEU A 993 -16.80 24.36 15.89
N TYR A 994 -16.56 25.68 15.94
CA TYR A 994 -16.09 26.36 17.13
C TYR A 994 -17.10 26.32 18.29
N GLU A 995 -18.40 26.42 18.03
CA GLU A 995 -19.39 26.40 19.11
C GLU A 995 -19.62 24.99 19.66
N ARG A 996 -19.58 23.97 18.80
CA ARG A 996 -19.88 22.57 19.15
C ARG A 996 -18.66 21.77 19.60
N GLY A 997 -17.48 22.12 19.09
CA GLY A 997 -16.23 21.39 19.34
C GLY A 997 -15.96 20.20 18.42
N GLN A 998 -16.89 19.85 17.52
CA GLN A 998 -16.72 18.77 16.52
C GLN A 998 -17.63 19.04 15.31
N TRP A 999 -17.23 18.57 14.13
CA TRP A 999 -17.96 18.81 12.88
C TRP A 999 -19.19 17.91 12.73
N MET A 1000 -19.03 16.59 12.90
CA MET A 1000 -20.12 15.62 12.86
C MET A 1000 -20.41 15.03 14.24
N ALA A 1001 -21.67 14.69 14.51
CA ALA A 1001 -22.08 14.00 15.74
C ALA A 1001 -21.54 12.56 15.80
N ARG A 1002 -21.34 12.03 17.02
CA ARG A 1002 -20.82 10.68 17.27
C ARG A 1002 -21.85 9.58 17.01
#